data_AF-A0AA36FTU5-F1
#
_entry.id   AF-A0AA36FTU5-F1
#
_cell.length_a   1.000
_cell.length_b   1.000
_cell.length_c   1.000
_cell.angle_alpha   90.00
_cell.angle_beta   90.00
_cell.angle_gamma   90.00
#
_symmetry.space_group_name_H-M   'P 1'
#
loop_
_entity.id
_entity.type
_entity.pdbx_description
1 polymer ?
#
loop_
_entity_poly.entity_id
_entity_poly.type
_entity_poly.pdbx_seq_one_letter_code
_entity_poly.pdbx_strand_id
1 'polypeptide(L)'
;MAPARYNGKRDKYDEDLELYKDDDGEPMTMGKLVAMIAQHMLASPGGKSAVKVDSVTWECLLKKTNEKLRRSCGYTIVQKDGTLYLTNILPGLPNVVDLAEMADAQKGFRFIVLVFLMMERPPSLAKEFGKVPSERMWKFFETLGYSNTEPDEVLGDIKMLINTMINEGLLAVSAKQSGPAPGDDILYEWGPVAVKTISPQMVFDAFLKIHDTNAAQWQQHAEKVADWQFRFAKEYKKHSYYDRKRAKPDVPGGRGRELKTQQLRPPTFAAGMRAIHWPPTNPFLNVHLVTHTHDDLGWLMTVDQYYDREVQKIYDTVITEVEKDKSRKWVLHPDKTRFVGQIELIGGGWVQNDEAAAHYVDIIDQMTLGLEHLKVLFGPNCSQPKAAWQIDPFGHSREFANLAAQMGYESLYFGRIHSSTAPLRHSTKNNEFNWIGSDEQKTSLLTGALYWDYSPPSGFCFDSGCNDEEIQDDPNQPGYNVVRRAQQFLSYVTEQASHYKTKNVILTMGMDFNYQMAEKWYRNLDKLIKYFNANPSMGLNLLYSTPACYTKAVQKAQPVLTTKSDDFFPYASAQNSYWTGRNLAEFNLGKQLSAHFLLGDDAALETAKRASGLVQHHDAVTGTAKQVVTYDYQQRLHKGMIQLESATQQTTAPKHQLCLEANETTCAAIFNKASYVATVFNPLGQASNTVVEIPSYATQATVYDYAGQPITGAQLVVAASSQANAADGAPYTLYVPLQVDPLGFRSIYVDTMAKKGALTVQKPETPLRDATSTLENSLIRLEFNVDGSLEAVVDKTTGNRQLLKQQFYFYESAGLGSQPSGAYIFRPSKQMPEIISESIQLELIRGPTVFEARQKVTDWVSQTIRLHENQTFIEFDWVVGPIPYEKLIPTGKEVISRYSTNIASAGIFYTDSNGRQVLKRTRNSYPTFPFNNTEPVAGNYYPVTNRLFLKDASTQLTVLPDRAQAASSLADGSLELMLHRRCFFDDHFGVDEALNEPGKDGRGLVVRGKHTVLLQDVKTAASTHRPLAVGVFNKPVPMFADVQDYPTYRKNYLTRFAGLIKELPASINVLSLEQRSQNTVLLRLEHIFQANEDATLSSPVTIDLKKLFARLTVTAVQELSLGANRNGPGTDSTITLKPQQIGTYLLTVQGR
;
A
#
# COMPACT_ATOMS: atom_id res chain seq x y z
N MET A 1 -24.15 -19.39 -41.34
CA MET A 1 -24.49 -20.69 -41.96
C MET A 1 -23.98 -21.81 -41.04
N ALA A 2 -24.87 -22.62 -40.48
CA ALA A 2 -24.49 -23.93 -39.92
C ALA A 2 -24.42 -24.96 -41.07
N PRO A 3 -23.50 -25.95 -41.08
CA PRO A 3 -23.76 -27.31 -40.55
C PRO A 3 -22.44 -28.05 -40.18
N ALA A 4 -22.34 -29.37 -39.94
CA ALA A 4 -23.06 -30.33 -39.10
C ALA A 4 -22.13 -31.56 -38.94
N ARG A 5 -22.21 -32.20 -37.76
CA ARG A 5 -22.04 -33.63 -37.37
C ARG A 5 -21.28 -34.62 -38.28
N TYR A 6 -20.50 -35.53 -37.68
CA TYR A 6 -20.64 -36.99 -37.91
C TYR A 6 -20.01 -37.92 -36.84
N ASN A 7 -20.88 -38.82 -36.34
CA ASN A 7 -20.84 -40.16 -35.73
C ASN A 7 -19.53 -40.90 -35.32
N GLY A 8 -19.44 -41.22 -34.01
CA GLY A 8 -19.66 -42.55 -33.38
C GLY A 8 -18.93 -43.83 -33.84
N LYS A 9 -18.27 -44.53 -32.91
CA LYS A 9 -18.58 -45.92 -32.45
C LYS A 9 -17.69 -46.37 -31.26
N ARG A 10 -18.31 -47.13 -30.35
CA ARG A 10 -17.74 -47.84 -29.18
C ARG A 10 -16.95 -49.08 -29.61
N ASP A 11 -16.02 -49.55 -28.78
CA ASP A 11 -15.94 -50.96 -28.38
C ASP A 11 -15.15 -51.18 -27.07
N LYS A 12 -15.58 -52.24 -26.37
CA LYS A 12 -15.32 -52.71 -24.99
C LYS A 12 -13.95 -53.41 -24.81
N TYR A 13 -13.46 -53.46 -23.56
CA TYR A 13 -13.07 -54.70 -22.87
C TYR A 13 -13.16 -54.49 -21.34
N ASP A 14 -13.65 -55.51 -20.65
CA ASP A 14 -14.05 -55.60 -19.24
C ASP A 14 -13.12 -56.59 -18.48
N GLU A 15 -13.14 -56.50 -17.15
CA GLU A 15 -12.84 -57.53 -16.11
C GLU A 15 -11.34 -57.84 -15.79
N ASP A 16 -10.84 -57.89 -14.53
CA ASP A 16 -11.44 -58.12 -13.19
C ASP A 16 -10.59 -57.51 -12.03
N LEU A 17 -11.24 -56.98 -10.98
CA LEU A 17 -10.73 -56.86 -9.59
C LEU A 17 -11.93 -56.84 -8.61
N GLU A 18 -11.95 -57.75 -7.64
CA GLU A 18 -13.05 -58.04 -6.68
C GLU A 18 -13.26 -56.96 -5.59
N LEU A 19 -14.51 -56.73 -5.15
CA LEU A 19 -14.94 -55.81 -4.07
C LEU A 19 -15.96 -56.45 -3.10
N TYR A 20 -16.04 -55.87 -1.89
CA TYR A 20 -16.94 -56.19 -0.75
C TYR A 20 -18.46 -56.14 -1.06
N LYS A 21 -19.29 -56.84 -0.25
CA LYS A 21 -20.76 -57.05 -0.41
C LYS A 21 -21.62 -56.33 0.65
N ASP A 22 -22.91 -56.13 0.38
CA ASP A 22 -23.91 -55.53 1.29
C ASP A 22 -24.75 -56.58 2.09
N ASP A 23 -25.68 -56.11 2.94
CA ASP A 23 -26.42 -56.91 3.95
C ASP A 23 -27.39 -57.97 3.38
N ASP A 24 -27.72 -57.92 2.08
CA ASP A 24 -28.47 -58.98 1.37
C ASP A 24 -27.55 -59.85 0.49
N GLY A 25 -26.23 -59.67 0.58
CA GLY A 25 -25.23 -60.54 -0.04
C GLY A 25 -24.90 -60.23 -1.51
N GLU A 26 -25.33 -59.08 -2.04
CA GLU A 26 -24.98 -58.63 -3.39
C GLU A 26 -23.84 -57.59 -3.36
N PRO A 27 -23.00 -57.50 -4.41
CA PRO A 27 -21.91 -56.51 -4.45
C PRO A 27 -22.46 -55.07 -4.50
N MET A 28 -21.96 -54.19 -3.63
CA MET A 28 -22.31 -52.77 -3.63
C MET A 28 -21.38 -52.03 -4.61
N THR A 29 -21.78 -51.92 -5.87
CA THR A 29 -20.99 -51.18 -6.86
C THR A 29 -21.13 -49.66 -6.63
N MET A 30 -20.07 -48.89 -6.91
CA MET A 30 -20.09 -47.41 -6.84
C MET A 30 -21.29 -46.81 -7.63
N GLY A 31 -21.76 -47.50 -8.67
CA GLY A 31 -22.97 -47.16 -9.41
C GLY A 31 -24.28 -47.26 -8.61
N LYS A 32 -24.42 -48.24 -7.69
CA LYS A 32 -25.58 -48.37 -6.79
C LYS A 32 -25.59 -47.27 -5.73
N LEU A 33 -24.43 -46.97 -5.12
CA LEU A 33 -24.28 -45.91 -4.12
C LEU A 33 -24.64 -44.54 -4.70
N VAL A 34 -24.16 -44.25 -5.91
CA VAL A 34 -24.46 -43.00 -6.62
C VAL A 34 -25.93 -42.94 -7.10
N ALA A 35 -26.56 -44.08 -7.43
CA ALA A 35 -27.99 -44.15 -7.76
C ALA A 35 -28.89 -43.87 -6.54
N MET A 36 -28.52 -44.35 -5.35
CA MET A 36 -29.24 -44.06 -4.10
C MET A 36 -29.16 -42.57 -3.73
N ILE A 37 -27.97 -41.98 -3.84
CA ILE A 37 -27.76 -40.53 -3.61
C ILE A 37 -28.61 -39.70 -4.59
N ALA A 38 -28.68 -40.11 -5.86
CA ALA A 38 -29.47 -39.40 -6.87
C ALA A 38 -31.00 -39.56 -6.70
N GLN A 39 -31.49 -40.71 -6.22
CA GLN A 39 -32.90 -40.88 -5.87
C GLN A 39 -33.33 -39.94 -4.75
N HIS A 40 -32.46 -39.72 -3.75
CA HIS A 40 -32.76 -38.79 -2.66
C HIS A 40 -32.66 -37.32 -3.07
N MET A 41 -31.76 -36.96 -3.98
CA MET A 41 -31.64 -35.58 -4.52
C MET A 41 -32.82 -35.13 -5.40
N LEU A 42 -33.64 -36.06 -5.92
CA LEU A 42 -34.73 -35.75 -6.86
C LEU A 42 -36.14 -35.76 -6.25
N ALA A 43 -36.27 -36.09 -4.96
CA ALA A 43 -37.55 -36.07 -4.25
C ALA A 43 -37.81 -34.71 -3.60
N SER A 44 -38.60 -33.85 -4.26
CA SER A 44 -39.08 -32.58 -3.67
C SER A 44 -40.16 -32.84 -2.60
N PRO A 45 -40.23 -32.04 -1.52
CA PRO A 45 -41.29 -32.15 -0.53
C PRO A 45 -42.57 -31.51 -1.07
N GLY A 46 -43.63 -32.30 -1.22
CA GLY A 46 -44.97 -31.80 -1.52
C GLY A 46 -45.34 -31.73 -3.01
N GLY A 47 -45.45 -32.87 -3.68
CA GLY A 47 -46.06 -32.96 -5.01
C GLY A 47 -46.34 -34.41 -5.38
N LYS A 48 -47.61 -34.76 -5.61
CA LYS A 48 -48.03 -36.08 -6.09
C LYS A 48 -47.61 -36.26 -7.56
N SER A 49 -46.36 -36.64 -7.79
CA SER A 49 -45.96 -37.46 -8.91
C SER A 49 -44.64 -38.15 -8.55
N ALA A 50 -44.74 -39.42 -8.15
CA ALA A 50 -43.57 -40.28 -8.12
C ALA A 50 -43.02 -40.37 -9.54
N VAL A 51 -41.92 -39.67 -9.82
CA VAL A 51 -41.10 -39.99 -10.98
C VAL A 51 -40.55 -41.38 -10.70
N LYS A 52 -41.11 -42.41 -11.33
CA LYS A 52 -40.49 -43.73 -11.36
C LYS A 52 -39.12 -43.56 -12.00
N VAL A 53 -38.08 -43.67 -11.19
CA VAL A 53 -36.67 -43.69 -11.62
C VAL A 53 -36.37 -45.08 -12.15
N ASP A 54 -37.07 -45.48 -13.21
CA ASP A 54 -36.69 -46.62 -14.02
C ASP A 54 -36.13 -46.03 -15.31
N SER A 55 -34.80 -46.10 -15.49
CA SER A 55 -34.00 -45.67 -16.66
C SER A 55 -33.29 -44.30 -16.62
N VAL A 56 -32.76 -43.87 -15.47
CA VAL A 56 -31.61 -42.92 -15.49
C VAL A 56 -30.34 -43.74 -15.68
N THR A 57 -29.78 -43.75 -16.89
CA THR A 57 -28.53 -44.46 -17.16
C THR A 57 -27.33 -43.76 -16.49
N TRP A 58 -26.32 -44.55 -16.10
CA TRP A 58 -25.05 -44.06 -15.53
C TRP A 58 -24.44 -42.90 -16.35
N GLU A 59 -24.49 -42.99 -17.68
CA GLU A 59 -24.00 -41.96 -18.60
C GLU A 59 -24.76 -40.62 -18.45
N CYS A 60 -26.07 -40.64 -18.14
CA CYS A 60 -26.87 -39.42 -17.91
C CYS A 60 -26.50 -38.75 -16.58
N LEU A 61 -26.23 -39.55 -15.55
CA LEU A 61 -25.88 -39.09 -14.21
C LEU A 61 -24.46 -38.51 -14.16
N LEU A 62 -23.51 -39.20 -14.79
CA LEU A 62 -22.14 -38.72 -14.93
C LEU A 62 -22.09 -37.41 -15.70
N LYS A 63 -22.88 -37.29 -16.78
CA LYS A 63 -22.98 -36.05 -17.57
C LYS A 63 -23.49 -34.86 -16.76
N LYS A 64 -24.55 -35.04 -15.95
CA LYS A 64 -25.07 -33.95 -15.09
C LYS A 64 -24.10 -33.57 -13.97
N THR A 65 -23.43 -34.56 -13.36
CA THR A 65 -22.42 -34.33 -12.30
C THR A 65 -21.21 -33.58 -12.86
N ASN A 66 -20.74 -33.98 -14.04
CA ASN A 66 -19.62 -33.39 -14.73
C ASN A 66 -19.94 -31.95 -15.21
N GLU A 67 -21.18 -31.70 -15.65
CA GLU A 67 -21.64 -30.36 -16.02
C GLU A 67 -21.68 -29.41 -14.80
N LYS A 68 -22.06 -29.93 -13.62
CA LYS A 68 -22.02 -29.17 -12.36
C LYS A 68 -20.59 -28.92 -11.86
N LEU A 69 -19.71 -29.93 -11.90
CA LEU A 69 -18.29 -29.78 -11.54
C LEU A 69 -17.57 -28.75 -12.41
N ARG A 70 -17.87 -28.74 -13.73
CA ARG A 70 -17.32 -27.74 -14.65
C ARG A 70 -17.78 -26.34 -14.31
N ARG A 71 -19.08 -26.14 -14.07
CA ARG A 71 -19.68 -24.82 -13.79
C ARG A 71 -19.33 -24.27 -12.41
N SER A 72 -19.24 -25.14 -11.40
CA SER A 72 -19.07 -24.72 -10.01
C SER A 72 -17.62 -24.73 -9.55
N CYS A 73 -16.77 -25.59 -10.12
CA CYS A 73 -15.42 -25.84 -9.59
C CYS A 73 -14.31 -25.77 -10.64
N GLY A 74 -14.60 -25.66 -11.95
CA GLY A 74 -13.57 -25.64 -12.99
C GLY A 74 -12.86 -26.99 -13.20
N TYR A 75 -13.50 -28.10 -12.81
CA TYR A 75 -13.01 -29.46 -13.00
C TYR A 75 -13.96 -30.28 -13.88
N THR A 76 -13.43 -31.32 -14.52
CA THR A 76 -14.21 -32.29 -15.27
C THR A 76 -13.72 -33.70 -15.00
N ILE A 77 -14.65 -34.65 -14.92
CA ILE A 77 -14.33 -36.07 -14.89
C ILE A 77 -14.11 -36.53 -16.34
N VAL A 78 -12.96 -37.13 -16.62
CA VAL A 78 -12.60 -37.68 -17.94
C VAL A 78 -12.39 -39.17 -17.77
N GLN A 79 -13.06 -39.99 -18.58
CA GLN A 79 -12.80 -41.43 -18.59
C GLN A 79 -11.74 -41.73 -19.63
N LYS A 80 -10.67 -42.44 -19.25
CA LYS A 80 -9.64 -42.91 -20.16
C LYS A 80 -9.28 -44.35 -19.79
N ASP A 81 -9.38 -45.25 -20.77
CA ASP A 81 -9.06 -46.67 -20.61
C ASP A 81 -9.84 -47.36 -19.46
N GLY A 82 -11.12 -47.01 -19.30
CA GLY A 82 -12.00 -47.55 -18.24
C GLY A 82 -11.95 -46.77 -16.92
N THR A 83 -10.84 -46.10 -16.62
CA THR A 83 -10.62 -45.35 -15.37
C THR A 83 -11.13 -43.92 -15.45
N LEU A 84 -11.70 -43.40 -14.35
CA LEU A 84 -12.20 -42.03 -14.23
C LEU A 84 -11.15 -41.13 -13.59
N TYR A 85 -10.85 -40.00 -14.24
CA TYR A 85 -9.89 -39.01 -13.78
C TYR A 85 -10.57 -37.67 -13.54
N LEU A 86 -10.22 -36.96 -12.48
CA LEU A 86 -10.66 -35.58 -12.27
C LEU A 86 -9.59 -34.63 -12.85
N THR A 87 -9.97 -33.83 -13.85
CA THR A 87 -9.06 -32.98 -14.62
C THR A 87 -9.49 -31.52 -14.54
N ASN A 88 -8.53 -30.61 -14.26
CA ASN A 88 -8.76 -29.17 -14.28
C ASN A 88 -8.91 -28.65 -15.73
N ILE A 89 -9.90 -27.79 -15.99
CA ILE A 89 -10.18 -27.26 -17.34
C ILE A 89 -9.74 -25.80 -17.56
N LEU A 90 -9.01 -25.19 -16.61
CA LEU A 90 -8.45 -23.85 -16.75
C LEU A 90 -7.02 -23.89 -17.36
N PRO A 91 -6.63 -23.00 -18.28
CA PRO A 91 -5.36 -23.12 -19.00
C PRO A 91 -4.16 -22.73 -18.12
N GLY A 92 -3.15 -23.59 -18.04
CA GLY A 92 -1.84 -23.29 -17.42
C GLY A 92 -1.42 -24.15 -16.22
N LEU A 93 -2.25 -25.08 -15.75
CA LEU A 93 -1.93 -25.99 -14.63
C LEU A 93 -2.33 -27.44 -14.99
N PRO A 94 -1.48 -28.46 -14.81
CA PRO A 94 -1.96 -29.83 -14.77
C PRO A 94 -2.22 -30.27 -13.32
N ASN A 95 -3.45 -30.68 -13.00
CA ASN A 95 -3.71 -31.70 -11.98
C ASN A 95 -4.72 -32.69 -12.57
N VAL A 96 -4.24 -33.91 -12.82
CA VAL A 96 -5.04 -35.08 -13.18
C VAL A 96 -4.97 -36.00 -11.98
N VAL A 97 -6.08 -36.16 -11.26
CA VAL A 97 -6.16 -37.09 -10.12
C VAL A 97 -6.81 -38.37 -10.60
N ASP A 98 -6.10 -39.48 -10.48
CA ASP A 98 -6.64 -40.82 -10.72
C ASP A 98 -7.57 -41.19 -9.56
N LEU A 99 -8.86 -41.36 -9.84
CA LEU A 99 -9.81 -41.76 -8.81
C LEU A 99 -9.63 -43.23 -8.38
N ALA A 100 -8.86 -44.03 -9.13
CA ALA A 100 -8.49 -45.40 -8.77
C ALA A 100 -7.34 -45.47 -7.74
N GLU A 101 -6.46 -44.46 -7.65
CA GLU A 101 -5.49 -44.36 -6.54
C GLU A 101 -6.15 -44.04 -5.19
N MET A 102 -7.46 -43.72 -5.18
CA MET A 102 -8.29 -43.61 -3.97
C MET A 102 -8.93 -44.96 -3.61
N ALA A 103 -8.12 -46.02 -3.56
CA ALA A 103 -8.53 -47.43 -3.39
C ALA A 103 -9.14 -47.79 -2.00
N ASP A 104 -9.59 -46.80 -1.25
CA ASP A 104 -10.22 -47.00 0.05
C ASP A 104 -11.67 -46.50 -0.05
N ALA A 105 -12.64 -47.42 -0.09
CA ALA A 105 -14.06 -47.12 -0.31
C ALA A 105 -14.59 -46.09 0.73
N GLN A 106 -14.00 -46.05 1.92
CA GLN A 106 -14.29 -45.06 2.93
C GLN A 106 -13.83 -43.64 2.54
N LYS A 107 -12.69 -43.46 1.85
CA LYS A 107 -12.20 -42.14 1.40
C LYS A 107 -13.01 -41.60 0.23
N GLY A 108 -13.47 -42.46 -0.66
CA GLY A 108 -14.42 -42.12 -1.72
C GLY A 108 -15.79 -41.67 -1.17
N PHE A 109 -16.31 -42.39 -0.17
CA PHE A 109 -17.53 -42.02 0.54
C PHE A 109 -17.38 -40.66 1.25
N ARG A 110 -16.25 -40.43 1.93
CA ARG A 110 -15.91 -39.16 2.60
C ARG A 110 -15.82 -37.98 1.61
N PHE A 111 -15.25 -38.18 0.42
CA PHE A 111 -15.21 -37.16 -0.65
C PHE A 111 -16.61 -36.87 -1.22
N ILE A 112 -17.46 -37.90 -1.36
CA ILE A 112 -18.85 -37.75 -1.82
C ILE A 112 -19.69 -37.00 -0.77
N VAL A 113 -19.48 -37.23 0.52
CA VAL A 113 -20.11 -36.44 1.61
C VAL A 113 -19.62 -34.99 1.59
N LEU A 114 -18.32 -34.75 1.32
CA LEU A 114 -17.76 -33.41 1.11
C LEU A 114 -18.43 -32.72 -0.08
N VAL A 115 -18.61 -33.43 -1.20
CA VAL A 115 -19.33 -32.95 -2.39
C VAL A 115 -20.81 -32.71 -2.09
N PHE A 116 -21.46 -33.55 -1.29
CA PHE A 116 -22.86 -33.37 -0.86
C PHE A 116 -23.03 -32.08 -0.03
N LEU A 117 -22.14 -31.84 0.94
CA LEU A 117 -22.11 -30.60 1.72
C LEU A 117 -21.84 -29.38 0.83
N MET A 118 -20.96 -29.50 -0.18
CA MET A 118 -20.68 -28.45 -1.17
C MET A 118 -21.84 -28.22 -2.17
N MET A 119 -22.66 -29.23 -2.44
CA MET A 119 -23.73 -29.19 -3.45
C MET A 119 -25.03 -28.53 -2.97
N GLU A 120 -25.25 -28.39 -1.66
CA GLU A 120 -26.42 -27.73 -1.05
C GLU A 120 -26.27 -26.20 -0.92
N ARG A 121 -25.25 -25.58 -1.55
CA ARG A 121 -25.17 -24.11 -1.69
C ARG A 121 -25.91 -23.68 -2.98
N PRO A 122 -27.05 -22.96 -2.93
CA PRO A 122 -27.66 -22.43 -4.14
C PRO A 122 -26.92 -21.17 -4.60
N PRO A 123 -26.61 -21.04 -5.90
CA PRO A 123 -26.21 -19.77 -6.46
C PRO A 123 -27.43 -18.84 -6.54
N SER A 124 -27.30 -17.66 -5.93
CA SER A 124 -28.24 -16.51 -5.98
C SER A 124 -29.62 -16.71 -5.35
N LEU A 125 -29.78 -16.28 -4.10
CA LEU A 125 -30.86 -15.40 -3.57
C LEU A 125 -30.95 -15.54 -2.04
N ALA A 126 -30.75 -14.42 -1.34
CA ALA A 126 -31.07 -14.31 0.06
C ALA A 126 -32.59 -14.41 0.25
N LYS A 127 -33.03 -15.47 0.93
CA LYS A 127 -34.21 -15.62 1.81
C LYS A 127 -34.85 -16.99 1.60
N GLU A 128 -34.85 -17.77 2.68
CA GLU A 128 -35.46 -19.09 2.87
C GLU A 128 -34.67 -20.29 2.31
N PHE A 129 -34.33 -21.21 3.23
CA PHE A 129 -33.49 -22.42 3.10
C PHE A 129 -31.97 -22.23 3.16
N GLY A 130 -31.46 -22.09 4.39
CA GLY A 130 -30.02 -22.13 4.72
C GLY A 130 -29.74 -22.85 6.06
N LYS A 131 -30.55 -23.85 6.41
CA LYS A 131 -30.40 -24.62 7.67
C LYS A 131 -30.57 -26.10 7.36
N VAL A 132 -29.55 -26.92 7.60
CA VAL A 132 -29.67 -28.39 7.56
C VAL A 132 -29.91 -28.87 8.99
N PRO A 133 -31.10 -29.40 9.32
CA PRO A 133 -31.35 -29.98 10.64
C PRO A 133 -30.40 -31.16 10.88
N SER A 134 -29.82 -31.28 12.08
CA SER A 134 -29.00 -32.43 12.48
C SER A 134 -29.68 -33.75 12.15
N GLU A 135 -30.98 -33.87 12.42
CA GLU A 135 -31.76 -35.08 12.15
C GLU A 135 -31.73 -35.50 10.66
N ARG A 136 -31.73 -34.54 9.73
CA ARG A 136 -31.72 -34.83 8.27
C ARG A 136 -30.36 -35.31 7.80
N MET A 137 -29.29 -34.80 8.40
CA MET A 137 -27.92 -35.24 8.18
C MET A 137 -27.70 -36.65 8.78
N TRP A 138 -28.22 -36.89 9.99
CA TRP A 138 -28.11 -38.18 10.67
C TRP A 138 -28.93 -39.28 10.02
N LYS A 139 -30.14 -38.98 9.54
CA LYS A 139 -30.99 -39.94 8.80
C LYS A 139 -30.41 -40.33 7.45
N PHE A 140 -29.63 -39.45 6.82
CA PHE A 140 -28.82 -39.77 5.64
C PHE A 140 -27.67 -40.73 5.97
N PHE A 141 -27.00 -40.56 7.12
CA PHE A 141 -25.97 -41.49 7.56
C PHE A 141 -26.55 -42.86 7.97
N GLU A 142 -27.72 -42.89 8.62
CA GLU A 142 -28.43 -44.14 8.94
C GLU A 142 -28.86 -44.92 7.69
N THR A 143 -29.33 -44.23 6.65
CA THR A 143 -29.68 -44.87 5.36
C THR A 143 -28.48 -45.39 4.59
N LEU A 144 -27.26 -45.04 5.01
CA LEU A 144 -25.99 -45.53 4.46
C LEU A 144 -25.33 -46.57 5.38
N GLY A 145 -26.06 -47.05 6.40
CA GLY A 145 -25.61 -48.12 7.31
C GLY A 145 -24.87 -47.62 8.56
N TYR A 146 -24.75 -46.32 8.79
CA TYR A 146 -23.99 -45.75 9.91
C TYR A 146 -24.92 -45.37 11.07
N SER A 147 -24.73 -46.01 12.22
CA SER A 147 -25.48 -45.72 13.45
C SER A 147 -24.81 -44.63 14.28
N ASN A 148 -25.59 -43.66 14.80
CA ASN A 148 -25.07 -42.64 15.72
C ASN A 148 -24.86 -43.18 17.16
N THR A 149 -25.20 -44.43 17.43
CA THR A 149 -25.08 -45.06 18.76
C THR A 149 -23.90 -46.04 18.88
N GLU A 150 -23.23 -46.39 17.78
CA GLU A 150 -22.03 -47.25 17.80
C GLU A 150 -20.77 -46.48 17.39
N PRO A 151 -19.58 -46.80 17.94
CA PRO A 151 -18.34 -46.11 17.59
C PRO A 151 -17.89 -46.53 16.19
N ASP A 152 -18.12 -45.66 15.21
CA ASP A 152 -17.62 -45.80 13.84
C ASP A 152 -16.51 -44.76 13.59
N GLU A 153 -15.37 -45.22 13.09
CA GLU A 153 -14.15 -44.43 12.89
C GLU A 153 -14.35 -43.33 11.83
N VAL A 154 -15.18 -43.60 10.80
CA VAL A 154 -15.57 -42.62 9.77
C VAL A 154 -16.37 -41.49 10.39
N LEU A 155 -17.22 -41.82 11.36
CA LEU A 155 -18.05 -40.86 12.08
C LEU A 155 -17.25 -39.97 13.05
N GLY A 156 -16.19 -40.51 13.65
CA GLY A 156 -15.21 -39.74 14.42
C GLY A 156 -14.51 -38.68 13.59
N ASP A 157 -14.05 -39.07 12.39
CA ASP A 157 -13.36 -38.18 11.45
C ASP A 157 -14.30 -37.09 10.90
N ILE A 158 -15.55 -37.44 10.59
CA ILE A 158 -16.56 -36.45 10.16
C ILE A 158 -16.85 -35.44 11.27
N LYS A 159 -16.94 -35.88 12.54
CA LYS A 159 -17.09 -34.98 13.69
C LYS A 159 -15.86 -34.08 13.85
N MET A 160 -14.65 -34.60 13.65
CA MET A 160 -13.41 -33.84 13.70
C MET A 160 -13.30 -32.81 12.56
N LEU A 161 -13.74 -33.16 11.35
CA LEU A 161 -13.83 -32.25 10.21
C LEU A 161 -14.86 -31.14 10.43
N ILE A 162 -16.06 -31.48 10.91
CA ILE A 162 -17.09 -30.47 11.24
C ILE A 162 -16.54 -29.51 12.32
N ASN A 163 -15.88 -30.04 13.36
CA ASN A 163 -15.27 -29.20 14.39
C ASN A 163 -14.12 -28.34 13.84
N THR A 164 -13.31 -28.86 12.94
CA THR A 164 -12.23 -28.11 12.28
C THR A 164 -12.81 -27.00 11.42
N MET A 165 -13.87 -27.28 10.66
CA MET A 165 -14.60 -26.28 9.87
C MET A 165 -15.29 -25.22 10.75
N ILE A 166 -15.79 -25.59 11.93
CA ILE A 166 -16.32 -24.62 12.91
C ILE A 166 -15.19 -23.73 13.44
N ASN A 167 -14.07 -24.32 13.82
CA ASN A 167 -12.89 -23.60 14.33
C ASN A 167 -12.27 -22.66 13.29
N GLU A 168 -12.29 -23.04 12.01
CA GLU A 168 -11.86 -22.19 10.89
C GLU A 168 -12.94 -21.21 10.41
N GLY A 169 -14.09 -21.14 11.09
CA GLY A 169 -15.17 -20.20 10.80
C GLY A 169 -15.95 -20.49 9.51
N LEU A 170 -15.74 -21.69 8.93
CA LEU A 170 -16.43 -22.19 7.74
C LEU A 170 -17.85 -22.68 8.09
N LEU A 171 -18.07 -23.21 9.30
CA LEU A 171 -19.39 -23.56 9.83
C LEU A 171 -19.67 -22.83 11.15
N ALA A 172 -20.94 -22.60 11.46
CA ALA A 172 -21.44 -22.06 12.73
C ALA A 172 -22.55 -22.96 13.26
N VAL A 173 -22.69 -23.03 14.58
CA VAL A 173 -23.71 -23.86 15.25
C VAL A 173 -24.69 -22.94 15.97
N SER A 174 -25.99 -23.09 15.70
CA SER A 174 -27.04 -22.36 16.42
C SER A 174 -28.00 -23.32 17.12
N ALA A 175 -28.33 -23.01 18.38
CA ALA A 175 -29.45 -23.64 19.09
C ALA A 175 -30.70 -22.77 18.92
N LYS A 176 -31.86 -23.39 18.70
CA LYS A 176 -33.14 -22.65 18.69
C LYS A 176 -33.38 -22.04 20.08
N GLN A 177 -33.53 -20.72 20.15
CA GLN A 177 -34.02 -20.05 21.36
C GLN A 177 -35.50 -20.37 21.59
N SER A 178 -35.82 -21.37 22.44
CA SER A 178 -37.03 -21.40 23.28
C SER A 178 -37.09 -22.62 24.22
N GLY A 179 -36.68 -22.43 25.49
CA GLY A 179 -37.11 -23.21 26.66
C GLY A 179 -36.64 -24.68 26.79
N PRO A 180 -36.50 -25.23 28.02
CA PRO A 180 -35.77 -26.48 28.23
C PRO A 180 -36.66 -27.71 28.00
N ALA A 181 -36.36 -28.48 26.96
CA ALA A 181 -36.75 -29.89 26.86
C ALA A 181 -35.52 -30.73 26.44
N PRO A 182 -35.31 -31.94 26.98
CA PRO A 182 -34.20 -32.77 26.58
C PRO A 182 -34.46 -33.34 25.18
N GLY A 183 -33.77 -32.78 24.17
CA GLY A 183 -33.89 -33.18 22.77
C GLY A 183 -33.73 -32.08 21.72
N ASP A 184 -33.23 -30.88 22.08
CA ASP A 184 -33.12 -29.76 21.13
C ASP A 184 -32.08 -30.01 20.02
N ASP A 185 -32.54 -30.06 18.77
CA ASP A 185 -31.76 -30.25 17.53
C ASP A 185 -30.70 -29.17 17.32
N ILE A 186 -29.47 -29.61 17.01
CA ILE A 186 -28.33 -28.75 16.65
C ILE A 186 -28.45 -28.36 15.17
N LEU A 187 -28.46 -27.06 14.86
CA LEU A 187 -28.48 -26.56 13.49
C LEU A 187 -27.07 -26.11 13.07
N TYR A 188 -26.56 -26.71 11.98
CA TYR A 188 -25.31 -26.28 11.34
C TYR A 188 -25.63 -25.27 10.24
N GLU A 189 -24.98 -24.11 10.30
CA GLU A 189 -25.09 -23.02 9.33
C GLU A 189 -23.71 -22.71 8.77
N TRP A 190 -23.62 -22.22 7.53
CA TRP A 190 -22.34 -21.76 6.99
C TRP A 190 -21.88 -20.52 7.76
N GLY A 191 -20.65 -20.57 8.28
CA GLY A 191 -20.09 -19.50 9.08
C GLY A 191 -19.83 -18.22 8.25
N PRO A 192 -19.55 -17.07 8.89
CA PRO A 192 -19.38 -15.79 8.21
C PRO A 192 -18.28 -15.80 7.13
N VAL A 193 -17.24 -16.63 7.31
CA VAL A 193 -16.14 -16.83 6.34
C VAL A 193 -16.65 -17.55 5.08
N ALA A 194 -17.54 -18.52 5.25
CA ALA A 194 -18.09 -19.34 4.17
C ALA A 194 -19.05 -18.59 3.24
N VAL A 195 -19.80 -17.62 3.79
CA VAL A 195 -20.77 -16.83 3.01
C VAL A 195 -20.06 -15.89 2.01
N LYS A 196 -18.79 -15.51 2.26
CA LYS A 196 -18.05 -14.55 1.42
C LYS A 196 -16.91 -15.14 0.58
N THR A 197 -16.27 -16.26 0.97
CA THR A 197 -14.97 -16.62 0.37
C THR A 197 -14.58 -18.11 0.32
N ILE A 198 -15.51 -19.08 0.39
CA ILE A 198 -15.11 -20.49 0.15
C ILE A 198 -14.70 -20.71 -1.31
N SER A 199 -13.44 -21.10 -1.52
CA SER A 199 -13.01 -21.81 -2.73
C SER A 199 -12.98 -23.32 -2.45
N PRO A 200 -13.21 -24.19 -3.46
CA PRO A 200 -13.08 -25.64 -3.31
C PRO A 200 -11.71 -26.07 -2.75
N GLN A 201 -10.66 -25.27 -2.99
CA GLN A 201 -9.31 -25.50 -2.48
C GLN A 201 -9.25 -25.38 -0.96
N MET A 202 -9.93 -24.40 -0.34
CA MET A 202 -9.88 -24.20 1.11
C MET A 202 -10.56 -25.33 1.89
N VAL A 203 -11.64 -25.89 1.33
CA VAL A 203 -12.32 -27.06 1.93
C VAL A 203 -11.47 -28.32 1.77
N PHE A 204 -10.76 -28.44 0.64
CA PHE A 204 -9.79 -29.51 0.42
C PHE A 204 -8.56 -29.40 1.33
N ASP A 205 -8.05 -28.18 1.57
CA ASP A 205 -6.92 -27.93 2.46
C ASP A 205 -7.30 -28.21 3.93
N ALA A 206 -8.52 -27.86 4.36
CA ALA A 206 -9.04 -28.22 5.67
C ALA A 206 -9.17 -29.75 5.84
N PHE A 207 -9.57 -30.45 4.78
CA PHE A 207 -9.58 -31.92 4.74
C PHE A 207 -8.17 -32.52 4.84
N LEU A 208 -7.17 -31.93 4.17
CA LEU A 208 -5.77 -32.39 4.24
C LEU A 208 -5.13 -32.18 5.62
N LYS A 209 -5.49 -31.10 6.34
CA LYS A 209 -4.94 -30.80 7.68
C LYS A 209 -5.29 -31.84 8.75
N ILE A 210 -6.39 -32.56 8.58
CA ILE A 210 -6.90 -33.47 9.60
C ILE A 210 -6.17 -34.81 9.59
N HIS A 211 -5.49 -35.17 8.49
CA HIS A 211 -5.18 -36.58 8.24
C HIS A 211 -3.78 -36.97 7.76
N ASP A 212 -2.70 -36.16 7.91
CA ASP A 212 -1.38 -36.81 7.93
C ASP A 212 -0.23 -36.08 8.66
N THR A 213 0.40 -36.82 9.58
CA THR A 213 1.53 -36.45 10.44
C THR A 213 2.89 -36.31 9.74
N ASN A 214 2.95 -36.42 8.40
CA ASN A 214 4.21 -36.39 7.62
C ASN A 214 4.27 -35.28 6.55
N ALA A 215 3.75 -34.09 6.87
CA ALA A 215 3.82 -32.89 6.01
C ALA A 215 5.24 -32.57 5.46
N ALA A 216 6.29 -32.92 6.20
CA ALA A 216 7.68 -32.67 5.79
C ALA A 216 8.16 -33.55 4.61
N GLN A 217 7.62 -34.77 4.44
CA GLN A 217 8.00 -35.64 3.32
C GLN A 217 7.29 -35.27 2.01
N TRP A 218 6.08 -34.70 2.08
CA TRP A 218 5.37 -34.18 0.92
C TRP A 218 5.96 -32.86 0.42
N GLN A 219 6.55 -32.06 1.29
CA GLN A 219 7.32 -30.88 0.88
C GLN A 219 8.60 -31.29 0.14
N GLN A 220 9.29 -32.35 0.59
CA GLN A 220 10.41 -32.96 -0.14
C GLN A 220 10.00 -33.68 -1.44
N HIS A 221 8.80 -34.27 -1.50
CA HIS A 221 8.27 -34.85 -2.74
C HIS A 221 7.81 -33.77 -3.71
N ALA A 222 7.22 -32.66 -3.25
CA ALA A 222 6.89 -31.51 -4.07
C ALA A 222 8.15 -30.84 -4.65
N GLU A 223 9.24 -30.76 -3.87
CA GLU A 223 10.55 -30.30 -4.35
C GLU A 223 11.19 -31.28 -5.36
N LYS A 224 11.04 -32.60 -5.18
CA LYS A 224 11.52 -33.61 -6.15
C LYS A 224 10.65 -33.71 -7.40
N VAL A 225 9.35 -33.48 -7.29
CA VAL A 225 8.41 -33.39 -8.43
C VAL A 225 8.66 -32.08 -9.18
N ALA A 226 9.02 -30.98 -8.50
CA ALA A 226 9.49 -29.77 -9.14
C ALA A 226 10.84 -29.98 -9.88
N ASP A 227 11.79 -30.75 -9.32
CA ASP A 227 13.04 -31.11 -10.01
C ASP A 227 12.80 -32.09 -11.18
N TRP A 228 11.81 -33.00 -11.08
CA TRP A 228 11.38 -33.85 -12.20
C TRP A 228 10.66 -33.06 -13.29
N GLN A 229 9.79 -32.11 -12.94
CA GLN A 229 9.12 -31.18 -13.86
C GLN A 229 10.12 -30.25 -14.55
N PHE A 230 11.17 -29.81 -13.86
CA PHE A 230 12.27 -29.03 -14.43
C PHE A 230 13.09 -29.84 -15.44
N ARG A 231 13.27 -31.16 -15.20
CA ARG A 231 13.94 -32.07 -16.15
C ARG A 231 13.02 -32.47 -17.33
N PHE A 232 11.73 -32.70 -17.09
CA PHE A 232 10.75 -33.07 -18.12
C PHE A 232 10.45 -31.89 -19.07
N ALA A 233 10.37 -30.65 -18.56
CA ALA A 233 10.22 -29.45 -19.39
C ALA A 233 11.47 -29.16 -20.24
N LYS A 234 12.66 -29.57 -19.77
CA LYS A 234 13.92 -29.49 -20.53
C LYS A 234 14.04 -30.58 -21.61
N GLU A 235 13.41 -31.75 -21.40
CA GLU A 235 13.28 -32.83 -22.39
C GLU A 235 12.17 -32.55 -23.42
N TYR A 236 11.06 -31.90 -23.02
CA TYR A 236 9.96 -31.53 -23.90
C TYR A 236 10.34 -30.37 -24.86
N LYS A 237 11.19 -29.43 -24.42
CA LYS A 237 11.80 -28.41 -25.30
C LYS A 237 12.89 -28.95 -26.23
N LYS A 238 13.33 -30.21 -26.07
CA LYS A 238 14.27 -30.88 -27.00
C LYS A 238 13.57 -31.61 -28.15
N HIS A 239 12.25 -31.78 -28.12
CA HIS A 239 11.51 -32.60 -29.10
C HIS A 239 10.65 -31.82 -30.10
N SER A 240 10.88 -30.51 -30.29
CA SER A 240 10.31 -29.78 -31.42
C SER A 240 11.33 -28.90 -32.16
N TYR A 241 12.45 -29.46 -32.58
CA TYR A 241 13.08 -29.07 -33.85
C TYR A 241 14.12 -30.12 -34.28
N TYR A 242 13.98 -30.61 -35.51
CA TYR A 242 14.78 -31.61 -36.23
C TYR A 242 14.57 -33.09 -35.89
N ASP A 243 13.83 -33.78 -36.76
CA ASP A 243 14.26 -35.09 -37.23
C ASP A 243 14.18 -35.17 -38.77
N ARG A 244 15.33 -34.99 -39.42
CA ARG A 244 15.67 -35.68 -40.67
C ARG A 244 17.11 -36.17 -40.60
N LYS A 245 17.20 -37.49 -40.39
CA LYS A 245 18.21 -38.46 -40.87
C LYS A 245 19.42 -38.77 -39.98
N ARG A 246 19.25 -39.91 -39.26
CA ARG A 246 20.14 -41.08 -39.07
C ARG A 246 21.60 -40.97 -39.56
N ALA A 247 22.57 -41.23 -38.66
CA ALA A 247 23.26 -42.52 -38.50
C ALA A 247 24.35 -42.44 -37.39
N LYS A 248 24.44 -43.47 -36.55
CA LYS A 248 25.56 -43.80 -35.63
C LYS A 248 26.40 -44.93 -36.30
N PRO A 249 27.67 -45.25 -35.92
CA PRO A 249 28.05 -45.54 -34.52
C PRO A 249 29.53 -45.31 -34.07
N ASP A 250 29.73 -45.63 -32.78
CA ASP A 250 30.94 -46.13 -32.09
C ASP A 250 31.81 -45.22 -31.18
N VAL A 251 32.05 -45.77 -29.98
CA VAL A 251 32.86 -45.38 -28.78
C VAL A 251 34.31 -45.95 -28.99
N PRO A 252 35.38 -45.76 -28.17
CA PRO A 252 35.51 -45.11 -26.85
C PRO A 252 36.80 -44.27 -26.58
N GLY A 253 36.85 -43.54 -25.45
CA GLY A 253 38.10 -43.42 -24.67
C GLY A 253 38.43 -42.07 -24.03
N GLY A 254 38.52 -42.06 -22.68
CA GLY A 254 39.81 -41.81 -22.03
C GLY A 254 40.07 -40.48 -21.29
N ARG A 255 40.06 -40.61 -19.94
CA ARG A 255 40.98 -40.03 -18.93
C ARG A 255 40.90 -38.53 -18.59
N GLY A 256 40.88 -38.27 -17.28
CA GLY A 256 40.79 -36.94 -16.68
C GLY A 256 42.13 -36.29 -16.34
N ARG A 257 42.05 -35.17 -15.59
CA ARG A 257 43.08 -34.69 -14.66
C ARG A 257 42.61 -33.51 -13.82
N GLU A 258 43.26 -33.44 -12.66
CA GLU A 258 43.11 -32.59 -11.48
C GLU A 258 43.12 -31.08 -11.73
N LEU A 259 42.32 -30.37 -10.92
CA LEU A 259 42.37 -28.93 -10.70
C LEU A 259 43.57 -28.56 -9.82
N LYS A 260 44.51 -27.77 -10.36
CA LYS A 260 45.46 -26.99 -9.56
C LYS A 260 44.95 -25.56 -9.42
N THR A 261 44.80 -25.15 -8.18
CA THR A 261 44.59 -23.78 -7.71
C THR A 261 45.80 -22.91 -8.05
N GLN A 262 45.57 -21.83 -8.79
CA GLN A 262 46.52 -20.72 -8.89
C GLN A 262 45.86 -19.45 -8.35
N GLN A 263 46.41 -18.94 -7.26
CA GLN A 263 46.18 -17.60 -6.73
C GLN A 263 46.47 -16.57 -7.84
N LEU A 264 45.46 -15.80 -8.23
CA LEU A 264 45.65 -14.58 -8.99
C LEU A 264 45.45 -13.39 -8.05
N ARG A 265 46.51 -12.60 -7.89
CA ARG A 265 46.52 -11.30 -7.21
C ARG A 265 45.53 -10.34 -7.89
N PRO A 266 44.93 -9.39 -7.16
CA PRO A 266 43.99 -8.43 -7.74
C PRO A 266 44.73 -7.54 -8.75
N PRO A 267 44.23 -7.38 -9.98
CA PRO A 267 44.78 -6.40 -10.90
C PRO A 267 44.39 -5.01 -10.41
N THR A 268 45.36 -4.10 -10.40
CA THR A 268 45.21 -2.67 -10.17
C THR A 268 44.22 -2.08 -11.17
N PHE A 269 42.99 -1.81 -10.73
CA PHE A 269 41.96 -1.12 -11.51
C PHE A 269 42.16 0.40 -11.44
N ALA A 270 43.06 0.91 -12.28
CA ALA A 270 43.22 2.34 -12.53
C ALA A 270 43.53 2.59 -14.01
N ALA A 271 42.63 2.19 -14.90
CA ALA A 271 42.56 2.66 -16.29
C ALA A 271 41.44 1.92 -17.03
N GLY A 272 40.25 2.52 -17.13
CA GLY A 272 39.12 1.87 -17.79
C GLY A 272 37.93 2.76 -18.14
N MET A 273 37.96 4.07 -17.88
CA MET A 273 37.11 5.01 -18.61
C MET A 273 37.85 5.40 -19.89
N ARG A 274 37.67 4.64 -20.97
CA ARG A 274 38.00 5.17 -22.30
C ARG A 274 37.05 6.34 -22.55
N ALA A 275 37.64 7.52 -22.71
CA ALA A 275 36.96 8.72 -23.16
C ALA A 275 36.07 8.38 -24.36
N ILE A 276 34.76 8.65 -24.23
CA ILE A 276 33.88 8.80 -25.38
C ILE A 276 34.55 9.86 -26.26
N HIS A 277 35.08 9.45 -27.41
CA HIS A 277 35.62 10.37 -28.39
C HIS A 277 34.48 11.27 -28.85
N TRP A 278 34.44 12.49 -28.33
CA TRP A 278 33.56 13.54 -28.82
C TRP A 278 34.27 14.22 -29.98
N PRO A 279 33.75 14.20 -31.21
CA PRO A 279 34.28 15.05 -32.27
C PRO A 279 34.16 16.53 -31.84
N PRO A 280 35.16 17.38 -32.12
CA PRO A 280 35.05 18.81 -31.85
C PRO A 280 33.93 19.42 -32.71
N THR A 281 33.09 20.25 -32.09
CA THR A 281 32.03 21.08 -32.71
C THR A 281 31.24 20.38 -33.83
N ASN A 282 30.33 19.47 -33.45
CA ASN A 282 29.52 18.73 -34.41
C ASN A 282 28.42 19.65 -35.05
N PRO A 283 28.32 19.79 -36.38
CA PRO A 283 27.20 20.49 -37.02
C PRO A 283 25.85 19.80 -36.77
N PHE A 284 25.85 18.50 -36.45
CA PHE A 284 24.67 17.66 -36.31
C PHE A 284 23.91 17.83 -34.98
N LEU A 285 22.61 17.55 -35.00
CA LEU A 285 21.77 17.36 -33.82
C LEU A 285 22.01 15.98 -33.22
N ASN A 286 22.41 15.89 -31.95
CA ASN A 286 22.61 14.62 -31.25
C ASN A 286 21.28 14.11 -30.69
N VAL A 287 20.91 12.90 -31.07
CA VAL A 287 19.67 12.24 -30.66
C VAL A 287 20.02 11.14 -29.67
N HIS A 288 19.65 11.35 -28.41
CA HIS A 288 19.91 10.45 -27.30
C HIS A 288 18.74 9.47 -27.15
N LEU A 289 18.90 8.26 -27.69
CA LEU A 289 17.91 7.19 -27.58
C LEU A 289 18.04 6.52 -26.20
N VAL A 290 17.12 6.83 -25.29
CA VAL A 290 17.07 6.30 -23.92
C VAL A 290 16.07 5.17 -23.88
N THR A 291 16.55 3.94 -23.96
CA THR A 291 15.75 2.72 -23.85
C THR A 291 15.37 2.47 -22.39
N HIS A 292 14.08 2.35 -22.09
CA HIS A 292 13.57 2.06 -20.75
C HIS A 292 12.29 1.24 -20.79
N THR A 293 11.86 0.75 -19.63
CA THR A 293 10.52 0.23 -19.36
C THR A 293 9.96 0.96 -18.14
N HIS A 294 8.65 1.14 -18.08
CA HIS A 294 7.98 1.55 -16.86
C HIS A 294 7.30 0.31 -16.26
N ASP A 295 7.76 -0.11 -15.09
CA ASP A 295 7.28 -1.34 -14.44
C ASP A 295 6.60 -0.98 -13.12
N ASP A 296 5.27 -0.92 -13.13
CA ASP A 296 4.50 -0.61 -11.92
C ASP A 296 4.61 -1.71 -10.88
N LEU A 297 4.88 -1.30 -9.65
CA LEU A 297 4.97 -2.18 -8.50
C LEU A 297 3.58 -2.37 -7.86
N GLY A 298 2.63 -2.74 -8.72
CA GLY A 298 1.22 -2.96 -8.43
C GLY A 298 0.32 -1.83 -8.94
N TRP A 299 -0.64 -2.17 -9.81
CA TRP A 299 -1.59 -1.20 -10.39
C TRP A 299 -2.85 -1.91 -10.88
N LEU A 300 -2.78 -2.56 -12.05
CA LEU A 300 -3.84 -3.43 -12.57
C LEU A 300 -3.67 -4.88 -12.11
N MET A 301 -2.42 -5.27 -11.84
CA MET A 301 -2.06 -6.55 -11.26
C MET A 301 -1.23 -6.30 -10.00
N THR A 302 -1.14 -7.32 -9.14
CA THR A 302 -0.24 -7.26 -7.97
C THR A 302 1.23 -7.27 -8.41
N VAL A 303 2.14 -6.88 -7.52
CA VAL A 303 3.60 -6.89 -7.78
C VAL A 303 4.06 -8.23 -8.33
N ASP A 304 3.69 -9.32 -7.66
CA ASP A 304 4.17 -10.67 -8.00
C ASP A 304 3.58 -11.14 -9.33
N GLN A 305 2.33 -10.78 -9.63
CA GLN A 305 1.72 -11.09 -10.94
C GLN A 305 2.38 -10.35 -12.10
N TYR A 306 2.71 -9.06 -11.92
CA TYR A 306 3.50 -8.32 -12.92
C TYR A 306 4.89 -8.92 -13.08
N TYR A 307 5.53 -9.33 -11.97
CA TYR A 307 6.84 -9.96 -12.00
C TYR A 307 6.86 -11.22 -12.85
N ASP A 308 5.94 -12.15 -12.57
CA ASP A 308 5.88 -13.45 -13.24
C ASP A 308 5.45 -13.36 -14.71
N ARG A 309 4.58 -12.40 -15.05
CA ARG A 309 3.99 -12.30 -16.40
C ARG A 309 4.82 -11.45 -17.35
N GLU A 310 5.29 -10.30 -16.87
CA GLU A 310 5.83 -9.24 -17.73
C GLU A 310 7.30 -8.98 -17.40
N VAL A 311 7.59 -8.60 -16.15
CA VAL A 311 8.87 -8.00 -15.76
C VAL A 311 10.03 -9.00 -15.87
N GLN A 312 9.86 -10.25 -15.42
CA GLN A 312 10.90 -11.28 -15.56
C GLN A 312 11.34 -11.45 -17.03
N LYS A 313 10.37 -11.47 -17.95
CA LYS A 313 10.63 -11.60 -19.39
C LYS A 313 11.33 -10.37 -19.97
N ILE A 314 10.99 -9.17 -19.49
CA ILE A 314 11.70 -7.93 -19.85
C ILE A 314 13.17 -8.04 -19.45
N TYR A 315 13.46 -8.38 -18.19
CA TYR A 315 14.82 -8.58 -17.71
C TYR A 315 15.59 -9.62 -18.53
N ASP A 316 15.02 -10.79 -18.77
CA ASP A 316 15.67 -11.89 -19.50
C ASP A 316 16.03 -11.50 -20.94
N THR A 317 15.09 -10.88 -21.66
CA THR A 317 15.32 -10.53 -23.07
C THR A 317 16.25 -9.33 -23.20
N VAL A 318 16.13 -8.31 -22.34
CA VAL A 318 17.03 -7.16 -22.39
C VAL A 318 18.46 -7.54 -22.04
N ILE A 319 18.67 -8.31 -20.96
CA ILE A 319 20.00 -8.78 -20.58
C ILE A 319 20.63 -9.54 -21.75
N THR A 320 19.85 -10.41 -22.42
CA THR A 320 20.31 -11.15 -23.61
C THR A 320 20.73 -10.22 -24.74
N GLU A 321 19.95 -9.18 -25.05
CA GLU A 321 20.26 -8.27 -26.16
C GLU A 321 21.41 -7.31 -25.87
N VAL A 322 21.54 -6.84 -24.62
CA VAL A 322 22.66 -6.01 -24.20
C VAL A 322 23.95 -6.84 -24.12
N GLU A 323 23.89 -8.14 -23.85
CA GLU A 323 25.07 -9.02 -23.96
C GLU A 323 25.61 -9.14 -25.39
N LYS A 324 24.72 -9.15 -26.39
CA LYS A 324 25.06 -9.33 -27.80
C LYS A 324 25.85 -8.15 -28.38
N ASP A 325 25.58 -6.92 -27.95
CA ASP A 325 26.25 -5.72 -28.46
C ASP A 325 26.60 -4.74 -27.33
N LYS A 326 27.90 -4.41 -27.23
CA LYS A 326 28.45 -3.51 -26.21
C LYS A 326 28.05 -2.04 -26.38
N SER A 327 27.54 -1.65 -27.55
CA SER A 327 27.07 -0.29 -27.82
C SER A 327 25.66 -0.05 -27.29
N ARG A 328 24.81 -1.09 -27.25
CA ARG A 328 23.45 -1.02 -26.71
C ARG A 328 23.48 -0.58 -25.26
N LYS A 329 22.65 0.41 -24.96
CA LYS A 329 22.43 0.91 -23.60
C LYS A 329 21.08 0.44 -23.12
N TRP A 330 20.96 0.34 -21.81
CA TRP A 330 19.71 0.07 -21.12
C TRP A 330 19.70 0.81 -19.78
N VAL A 331 18.52 1.02 -19.25
CA VAL A 331 18.33 1.72 -17.99
C VAL A 331 17.61 0.75 -17.05
N LEU A 332 18.30 0.25 -16.01
CA LEU A 332 17.83 -0.89 -15.20
C LEU A 332 18.62 -1.09 -13.92
N HIS A 333 17.98 -1.84 -13.00
CA HIS A 333 18.47 -2.54 -11.81
C HIS A 333 18.87 -4.03 -12.04
N PRO A 334 20.07 -4.38 -12.56
CA PRO A 334 20.44 -5.79 -12.82
C PRO A 334 21.25 -6.50 -11.72
N ASP A 335 20.91 -7.71 -11.33
CA ASP A 335 21.65 -8.53 -10.33
C ASP A 335 23.07 -9.03 -10.75
N LYS A 336 23.72 -8.43 -11.76
CA LYS A 336 25.00 -8.92 -12.33
C LYS A 336 25.97 -7.79 -12.69
N THR A 337 27.13 -7.80 -12.04
CA THR A 337 28.28 -6.87 -12.16
C THR A 337 29.02 -6.87 -13.51
N ARG A 338 28.48 -7.53 -14.56
CA ARG A 338 29.14 -7.76 -15.86
C ARG A 338 28.84 -6.73 -16.96
N PHE A 339 28.01 -5.72 -16.68
CA PHE A 339 27.44 -4.77 -17.66
C PHE A 339 27.95 -3.32 -17.55
N VAL A 340 29.20 -3.14 -17.12
CA VAL A 340 29.80 -1.83 -16.87
C VAL A 340 29.72 -0.93 -18.12
N GLY A 341 28.99 0.18 -18.00
CA GLY A 341 28.83 1.19 -19.06
C GLY A 341 27.73 0.89 -20.09
N GLN A 342 27.05 -0.26 -20.01
CA GLN A 342 25.89 -0.58 -20.85
C GLN A 342 24.57 -0.32 -20.12
N ILE A 343 24.55 -0.53 -18.80
CA ILE A 343 23.35 -0.33 -17.98
C ILE A 343 23.57 0.84 -17.03
N GLU A 344 22.62 1.77 -16.99
CA GLU A 344 22.55 2.83 -15.97
C GLU A 344 21.44 2.56 -14.96
N LEU A 345 21.77 2.69 -13.69
CA LEU A 345 20.79 2.78 -12.60
C LEU A 345 20.24 4.21 -12.55
N ILE A 346 18.93 4.35 -12.76
CA ILE A 346 18.20 5.62 -12.63
C ILE A 346 17.23 5.52 -11.46
N GLY A 347 16.81 6.67 -10.92
CA GLY A 347 16.00 6.66 -9.70
C GLY A 347 16.79 5.93 -8.63
N GLY A 348 16.38 4.71 -8.28
CA GLY A 348 17.12 3.82 -7.38
C GLY A 348 16.53 3.74 -5.98
N GLY A 349 15.33 4.30 -5.78
CA GLY A 349 14.48 3.93 -4.66
C GLY A 349 13.88 2.54 -4.83
N TRP A 350 13.22 2.07 -3.77
CA TRP A 350 12.46 0.82 -3.79
C TRP A 350 11.29 0.88 -4.79
N VAL A 351 10.72 2.07 -4.96
CA VAL A 351 9.65 2.38 -5.91
C VAL A 351 9.89 3.73 -6.60
N GLN A 352 9.17 3.98 -7.70
CA GLN A 352 8.92 5.33 -8.17
C GLN A 352 7.76 5.90 -7.33
N ASN A 353 8.08 6.65 -6.28
CA ASN A 353 7.09 7.09 -5.29
C ASN A 353 6.15 8.18 -5.82
N ASP A 354 4.95 8.27 -5.25
CA ASP A 354 4.09 9.44 -5.42
C ASP A 354 4.75 10.70 -4.84
N GLU A 355 4.40 11.86 -5.39
CA GLU A 355 4.89 13.16 -4.94
C GLU A 355 3.79 14.03 -4.31
N ALA A 356 2.54 13.58 -4.29
CA ALA A 356 1.42 14.31 -3.69
C ALA A 356 1.10 13.81 -2.27
N ALA A 357 0.76 12.53 -2.14
CA ALA A 357 0.27 11.89 -0.93
C ALA A 357 1.38 11.25 -0.08
N ALA A 358 2.61 11.13 -0.60
CA ALA A 358 3.73 10.59 0.17
C ALA A 358 4.39 11.68 1.04
N HIS A 359 4.58 11.40 2.33
CA HIS A 359 5.33 12.24 3.25
C HIS A 359 6.84 12.05 3.08
N TYR A 360 7.60 13.13 3.30
CA TYR A 360 9.03 13.19 3.03
C TYR A 360 9.86 12.15 3.80
N VAL A 361 9.41 11.74 5.00
CA VAL A 361 10.04 10.66 5.78
C VAL A 361 10.01 9.35 5.00
N ASP A 362 8.84 8.99 4.46
CA ASP A 362 8.64 7.74 3.75
C ASP A 362 9.34 7.74 2.39
N ILE A 363 9.39 8.91 1.73
CA ILE A 363 10.21 9.12 0.52
C ILE A 363 11.69 8.86 0.83
N ILE A 364 12.24 9.48 1.88
CA ILE A 364 13.64 9.27 2.27
C ILE A 364 13.91 7.79 2.56
N ASP A 365 12.99 7.15 3.24
CA ASP A 365 13.14 5.79 3.70
C ASP A 365 13.09 4.75 2.58
N GLN A 366 12.13 4.86 1.65
CA GLN A 366 12.07 3.98 0.48
C GLN A 366 13.28 4.21 -0.45
N MET A 367 13.73 5.46 -0.58
CA MET A 367 14.94 5.79 -1.34
C MET A 367 16.18 5.20 -0.69
N THR A 368 16.29 5.28 0.63
CA THR A 368 17.40 4.69 1.40
C THR A 368 17.45 3.19 1.21
N LEU A 369 16.30 2.51 1.34
CA LEU A 369 16.19 1.07 1.14
C LEU A 369 16.70 0.64 -0.24
N GLY A 370 16.21 1.28 -1.31
CA GLY A 370 16.64 0.97 -2.68
C GLY A 370 18.12 1.26 -2.92
N LEU A 371 18.60 2.45 -2.52
CA LEU A 371 19.98 2.88 -2.76
C LEU A 371 21.01 2.03 -1.99
N GLU A 372 20.66 1.55 -0.80
CA GLU A 372 21.50 0.64 -0.03
C GLU A 372 21.48 -0.76 -0.62
N HIS A 373 20.32 -1.25 -1.05
CA HIS A 373 20.23 -2.53 -1.75
C HIS A 373 21.12 -2.53 -3.00
N LEU A 374 21.06 -1.45 -3.79
CA LEU A 374 21.97 -1.22 -4.91
C LEU A 374 23.44 -1.23 -4.48
N LYS A 375 23.79 -0.60 -3.36
CA LYS A 375 25.16 -0.58 -2.85
C LYS A 375 25.66 -1.97 -2.49
N VAL A 376 24.80 -2.83 -1.95
CA VAL A 376 25.12 -4.24 -1.66
C VAL A 376 25.35 -5.03 -2.94
N LEU A 377 24.49 -4.86 -3.95
CA LEU A 377 24.56 -5.63 -5.20
C LEU A 377 25.71 -5.21 -6.12
N PHE A 378 25.97 -3.90 -6.23
CA PHE A 378 26.89 -3.35 -7.24
C PHE A 378 28.17 -2.78 -6.67
N GLY A 379 28.28 -2.68 -5.35
CA GLY A 379 29.37 -1.99 -4.66
C GLY A 379 29.27 -0.46 -4.80
N PRO A 380 30.06 0.27 -3.99
CA PRO A 380 29.88 1.70 -3.76
C PRO A 380 30.14 2.61 -4.98
N ASN A 381 30.87 2.12 -5.99
CA ASN A 381 31.25 2.91 -7.16
C ASN A 381 30.24 2.82 -8.31
N CYS A 382 29.48 1.73 -8.39
CA CYS A 382 28.53 1.49 -9.48
C CYS A 382 27.07 1.64 -9.04
N SER A 383 26.81 1.72 -7.73
CA SER A 383 25.47 1.78 -7.13
C SER A 383 24.91 3.20 -6.94
N GLN A 384 25.48 4.22 -7.56
CA GLN A 384 25.11 5.62 -7.34
C GLN A 384 24.42 6.21 -8.58
N PRO A 385 23.07 6.11 -8.65
CA PRO A 385 22.30 6.77 -9.68
C PRO A 385 22.62 8.26 -9.81
N LYS A 386 22.66 8.75 -11.05
CA LYS A 386 22.97 10.15 -11.37
C LYS A 386 21.74 10.95 -11.76
N ALA A 387 20.76 10.30 -12.38
CA ALA A 387 19.48 10.90 -12.74
C ALA A 387 18.37 10.32 -11.87
N ALA A 388 17.61 11.22 -11.22
CA ALA A 388 16.32 10.88 -10.66
C ALA A 388 15.30 10.78 -11.80
N TRP A 389 14.38 9.81 -11.70
CA TRP A 389 13.46 9.45 -12.77
C TRP A 389 12.06 9.28 -12.17
N GLN A 390 11.20 10.26 -12.44
CA GLN A 390 9.84 10.37 -11.92
C GLN A 390 8.88 10.55 -13.09
N ILE A 391 8.85 9.58 -14.00
CA ILE A 391 8.10 9.74 -15.25
C ILE A 391 6.58 9.72 -15.08
N ASP A 392 6.09 9.06 -14.03
CA ASP A 392 4.67 8.76 -13.84
C ASP A 392 3.95 9.31 -12.60
N PRO A 393 4.60 9.91 -11.57
CA PRO A 393 3.83 10.61 -10.54
C PRO A 393 2.95 11.71 -11.12
N PHE A 394 1.78 11.91 -10.53
CA PHE A 394 0.72 12.74 -11.10
C PHE A 394 0.83 14.19 -10.65
N GLY A 395 1.87 14.85 -11.17
CA GLY A 395 2.36 16.14 -10.68
C GLY A 395 3.61 15.94 -9.83
N HIS A 396 4.40 17.01 -9.70
CA HIS A 396 5.74 16.94 -9.12
C HIS A 396 5.93 17.98 -8.02
N SER A 397 6.49 17.53 -6.91
CA SER A 397 6.69 18.30 -5.71
C SER A 397 8.02 19.04 -5.71
N ARG A 398 8.03 20.24 -5.12
CA ARG A 398 9.28 20.96 -4.86
C ARG A 398 10.17 20.19 -3.88
N GLU A 399 9.57 19.53 -2.89
CA GLU A 399 10.32 18.78 -1.88
C GLU A 399 11.02 17.54 -2.46
N PHE A 400 10.43 16.78 -3.39
CA PHE A 400 11.17 15.68 -4.01
C PHE A 400 12.42 16.18 -4.76
N ALA A 401 12.33 17.30 -5.48
CA ALA A 401 13.50 17.91 -6.12
C ALA A 401 14.58 18.31 -5.09
N ASN A 402 14.18 18.83 -3.94
CA ASN A 402 15.07 19.13 -2.81
C ASN A 402 15.75 17.87 -2.25
N LEU A 403 14.97 16.80 -2.00
CA LEU A 403 15.46 15.53 -1.48
C LEU A 403 16.41 14.86 -2.47
N ALA A 404 16.08 14.86 -3.76
CA ALA A 404 16.97 14.33 -4.80
C ALA A 404 18.30 15.07 -4.85
N ALA A 405 18.31 16.40 -4.72
CA ALA A 405 19.55 17.16 -4.64
C ALA A 405 20.40 16.73 -3.41
N GLN A 406 19.77 16.58 -2.24
CA GLN A 406 20.43 16.13 -1.01
C GLN A 406 20.92 14.67 -1.05
N MET A 407 20.30 13.82 -1.88
CA MET A 407 20.76 12.45 -2.15
C MET A 407 21.90 12.40 -3.17
N GLY A 408 22.23 13.53 -3.81
CA GLY A 408 23.35 13.69 -4.73
C GLY A 408 23.02 13.35 -6.19
N TYR A 409 21.75 13.41 -6.58
CA TYR A 409 21.40 13.37 -8.01
C TYR A 409 21.93 14.62 -8.72
N GLU A 410 22.27 14.49 -10.00
CA GLU A 410 22.75 15.57 -10.86
C GLU A 410 21.62 16.14 -11.73
N SER A 411 20.57 15.34 -11.96
CA SER A 411 19.40 15.72 -12.74
C SER A 411 18.13 14.99 -12.29
N LEU A 412 16.99 15.54 -12.71
CA LEU A 412 15.65 14.98 -12.51
C LEU A 412 14.88 15.01 -13.82
N TYR A 413 14.21 13.93 -14.19
CA TYR A 413 13.35 13.86 -15.37
C TYR A 413 11.97 13.35 -15.00
N PHE A 414 10.93 13.95 -15.60
CA PHE A 414 9.54 13.56 -15.36
C PHE A 414 8.64 13.80 -16.58
N GLY A 415 7.52 13.08 -16.66
CA GLY A 415 6.60 13.11 -17.81
C GLY A 415 5.35 13.96 -17.59
N ARG A 416 4.75 13.95 -16.41
CA ARG A 416 3.39 14.48 -16.19
C ARG A 416 3.38 15.94 -15.76
N ILE A 417 3.14 16.85 -16.72
CA ILE A 417 2.95 18.29 -16.47
C ILE A 417 1.55 18.76 -16.86
N HIS A 418 1.06 19.81 -16.18
CA HIS A 418 -0.26 20.38 -16.47
C HIS A 418 -0.41 20.72 -17.96
N SER A 419 -1.55 20.38 -18.57
CA SER A 419 -1.81 20.50 -20.02
C SER A 419 -1.53 21.90 -20.59
N SER A 420 -1.84 22.97 -19.85
CA SER A 420 -1.51 24.35 -20.24
C SER A 420 -0.01 24.70 -20.23
N THR A 421 0.82 23.91 -19.54
CA THR A 421 2.26 24.18 -19.40
C THR A 421 3.09 23.62 -20.54
N ALA A 422 2.73 22.47 -21.10
CA ALA A 422 3.50 21.84 -22.18
C ALA A 422 3.64 22.78 -23.40
N PRO A 423 2.55 23.36 -23.96
CA PRO A 423 2.68 24.27 -25.10
C PRO A 423 3.50 25.53 -24.80
N LEU A 424 3.39 26.07 -23.58
CA LEU A 424 4.18 27.23 -23.15
C LEU A 424 5.67 26.87 -23.05
N ARG A 425 6.01 25.72 -22.48
CA ARG A 425 7.39 25.25 -22.39
C ARG A 425 7.98 24.92 -23.75
N HIS A 426 7.19 24.34 -24.65
CA HIS A 426 7.60 24.05 -26.02
C HIS A 426 7.91 25.32 -26.80
N SER A 427 7.00 26.31 -26.77
CA SER A 427 7.19 27.58 -27.48
C SER A 427 8.32 28.45 -26.90
N THR A 428 8.55 28.38 -25.58
CA THR A 428 9.61 29.14 -24.90
C THR A 428 10.93 28.37 -24.75
N LYS A 429 10.98 27.12 -25.25
CA LYS A 429 12.12 26.20 -25.16
C LYS A 429 12.60 25.93 -23.72
N ASN A 430 11.66 25.83 -22.79
CA ASN A 430 11.91 25.67 -21.35
C ASN A 430 11.49 24.29 -20.83
N ASN A 431 11.61 23.25 -21.65
CA ASN A 431 11.51 21.85 -21.19
C ASN A 431 12.68 21.50 -20.25
N GLU A 432 13.83 22.14 -20.45
CA GLU A 432 15.00 22.05 -19.59
C GLU A 432 15.17 23.32 -18.76
N PHE A 433 15.31 23.17 -17.45
CA PHE A 433 15.41 24.28 -16.51
C PHE A 433 16.19 23.88 -15.26
N ASN A 434 16.64 24.86 -14.48
CA ASN A 434 17.20 24.63 -13.15
C ASN A 434 16.07 24.75 -12.13
N TRP A 435 15.71 23.63 -11.49
CA TRP A 435 14.71 23.63 -10.44
C TRP A 435 15.37 23.91 -9.10
N ILE A 436 14.94 24.96 -8.40
CA ILE A 436 15.36 25.32 -7.05
C ILE A 436 14.47 24.58 -6.05
N GLY A 437 15.01 23.51 -5.46
CA GLY A 437 14.29 22.65 -4.53
C GLY A 437 14.08 23.28 -3.15
N SER A 438 15.02 24.12 -2.69
CA SER A 438 14.92 24.84 -1.42
C SER A 438 15.75 26.12 -1.47
N ASP A 439 15.18 27.22 -1.00
CA ASP A 439 15.86 28.52 -0.92
C ASP A 439 16.89 28.52 0.22
N GLU A 440 16.54 27.91 1.37
CA GLU A 440 17.37 27.84 2.57
C GLU A 440 18.59 26.94 2.37
N GLN A 441 18.39 25.77 1.78
CA GLN A 441 19.48 24.83 1.51
C GLN A 441 20.24 25.13 0.21
N LYS A 442 19.70 26.04 -0.63
CA LYS A 442 20.25 26.39 -1.96
C LYS A 442 20.40 25.17 -2.87
N THR A 443 19.48 24.20 -2.76
CA THR A 443 19.48 23.01 -3.61
C THR A 443 18.95 23.37 -4.99
N SER A 444 19.63 22.88 -6.03
CA SER A 444 19.18 23.02 -7.41
C SER A 444 19.60 21.85 -8.28
N LEU A 445 18.72 21.44 -9.20
CA LEU A 445 18.95 20.37 -10.16
C LEU A 445 18.66 20.83 -11.58
N LEU A 446 19.42 20.30 -12.54
CA LEU A 446 19.00 20.33 -13.93
C LEU A 446 17.80 19.41 -14.07
N THR A 447 16.68 19.96 -14.52
CA THR A 447 15.42 19.23 -14.62
C THR A 447 14.92 19.24 -16.05
N GLY A 448 14.50 18.08 -16.53
CA GLY A 448 13.85 17.91 -17.83
C GLY A 448 12.40 17.48 -17.67
N ALA A 449 11.48 18.38 -18.00
CA ALA A 449 10.11 17.97 -18.33
C ALA A 449 10.15 17.31 -19.72
N LEU A 450 9.81 16.02 -19.80
CA LEU A 450 9.81 15.29 -21.06
C LEU A 450 8.82 15.91 -22.05
N TYR A 451 9.01 15.62 -23.34
CA TYR A 451 8.36 16.38 -24.41
C TYR A 451 6.83 16.31 -24.36
N TRP A 452 6.26 15.11 -24.26
CA TRP A 452 4.81 14.92 -24.13
C TRP A 452 4.49 14.09 -22.91
N ASP A 453 5.02 12.89 -22.89
CA ASP A 453 4.95 11.89 -21.84
C ASP A 453 6.30 11.15 -21.80
N TYR A 454 6.30 9.89 -21.42
CA TYR A 454 7.46 9.01 -21.39
C TYR A 454 7.40 7.92 -22.48
N SER A 455 6.60 8.12 -23.54
CA SER A 455 6.41 7.17 -24.65
C SER A 455 7.50 7.31 -25.74
N PRO A 456 7.66 6.31 -26.64
CA PRO A 456 8.44 6.48 -27.86
C PRO A 456 7.80 7.49 -28.82
N PRO A 457 8.59 8.02 -29.78
CA PRO A 457 8.04 8.75 -30.91
C PRO A 457 6.88 8.00 -31.56
N SER A 458 5.81 8.73 -31.91
CA SER A 458 4.62 8.14 -32.51
C SER A 458 4.98 7.33 -33.76
N GLY A 459 4.52 6.08 -33.80
CA GLY A 459 4.84 5.15 -34.89
C GLY A 459 6.18 4.42 -34.73
N PHE A 460 6.85 4.49 -33.57
CA PHE A 460 8.13 3.83 -33.29
C PHE A 460 8.11 2.97 -32.01
N CYS A 461 6.96 2.39 -31.64
CA CYS A 461 6.88 1.38 -30.60
C CYS A 461 7.19 -0.02 -31.16
N PHE A 462 8.23 -0.68 -30.63
CA PHE A 462 8.72 -1.95 -31.17
C PHE A 462 8.51 -3.16 -30.24
N ASP A 463 7.33 -3.25 -29.62
CA ASP A 463 6.98 -4.36 -28.72
C ASP A 463 5.95 -5.35 -29.26
N SER A 464 5.63 -6.40 -28.48
CA SER A 464 4.57 -7.36 -28.76
C SER A 464 3.17 -6.75 -28.72
N GLY A 465 2.94 -5.76 -27.85
CA GLY A 465 1.68 -5.03 -27.76
C GLY A 465 1.50 -3.93 -28.82
N CYS A 466 2.53 -3.66 -29.61
CA CYS A 466 2.56 -2.54 -30.54
C CYS A 466 2.39 -3.00 -32.00
N ASN A 467 1.57 -2.24 -32.73
CA ASN A 467 1.23 -2.50 -34.14
C ASN A 467 2.05 -1.66 -35.13
N ASP A 468 3.08 -0.95 -34.65
CA ASP A 468 3.91 -0.10 -35.50
C ASP A 468 4.78 -0.93 -36.45
N GLU A 469 4.97 -0.39 -37.66
CA GLU A 469 5.70 -1.07 -38.73
C GLU A 469 7.20 -1.18 -38.41
N GLU A 470 7.75 -2.39 -38.48
CA GLU A 470 9.19 -2.61 -38.34
C GLU A 470 10.00 -2.09 -39.53
N ILE A 471 11.27 -1.83 -39.30
CA ILE A 471 12.21 -1.29 -40.27
C ILE A 471 12.83 -2.43 -41.08
N GLN A 472 12.64 -2.36 -42.40
CA GLN A 472 13.24 -3.25 -43.39
C GLN A 472 14.26 -2.46 -44.21
N ASP A 473 15.53 -2.86 -44.08
CA ASP A 473 16.70 -2.19 -44.63
C ASP A 473 17.43 -3.00 -45.72
N ASP A 474 16.92 -4.18 -46.08
CA ASP A 474 17.40 -4.95 -47.24
C ASP A 474 16.65 -4.51 -48.52
N PRO A 475 17.32 -3.84 -49.47
CA PRO A 475 16.67 -3.34 -50.69
C PRO A 475 16.13 -4.45 -51.59
N ASN A 476 16.52 -5.71 -51.37
CA ASN A 476 16.08 -6.85 -52.18
C ASN A 476 14.87 -7.58 -51.61
N GLN A 477 14.39 -7.20 -50.42
CA GLN A 477 13.24 -7.85 -49.78
C GLN A 477 11.95 -7.05 -50.01
N PRO A 478 10.82 -7.72 -50.29
CA PRO A 478 9.51 -7.08 -50.26
C PRO A 478 9.28 -6.37 -48.93
N GLY A 479 8.83 -5.12 -48.97
CA GLY A 479 8.59 -4.32 -47.75
C GLY A 479 9.76 -3.44 -47.31
N TYR A 480 10.84 -3.30 -48.10
CA TYR A 480 11.90 -2.30 -47.87
C TYR A 480 11.31 -0.91 -47.59
N ASN A 481 11.57 -0.38 -46.40
CA ASN A 481 10.92 0.84 -45.92
C ASN A 481 11.85 1.79 -45.14
N VAL A 482 13.14 1.44 -44.93
CA VAL A 482 14.05 2.22 -44.07
C VAL A 482 14.16 3.70 -44.47
N VAL A 483 14.12 4.03 -45.76
CA VAL A 483 14.14 5.43 -46.24
C VAL A 483 12.90 6.20 -45.78
N ARG A 484 11.71 5.60 -45.94
CA ARG A 484 10.43 6.19 -45.52
C ARG A 484 10.38 6.34 -43.99
N ARG A 485 10.76 5.29 -43.27
CA ARG A 485 10.77 5.27 -41.79
C ARG A 485 11.77 6.28 -41.23
N ALA A 486 12.96 6.40 -41.82
CA ALA A 486 13.94 7.41 -41.45
C ALA A 486 13.41 8.83 -41.69
N GLN A 487 12.69 9.09 -42.78
CA GLN A 487 12.08 10.41 -43.01
C GLN A 487 11.00 10.74 -41.96
N GLN A 488 10.16 9.77 -41.58
CA GLN A 488 9.18 9.93 -40.50
C GLN A 488 9.87 10.25 -39.17
N PHE A 489 10.92 9.51 -38.84
CA PHE A 489 11.72 9.71 -37.64
C PHE A 489 12.38 11.11 -37.63
N LEU A 490 12.99 11.51 -38.75
CA LEU A 490 13.62 12.83 -38.91
C LEU A 490 12.62 13.96 -38.64
N SER A 491 11.41 13.87 -39.20
CA SER A 491 10.36 14.88 -38.99
C SER A 491 10.00 15.02 -37.51
N TYR A 492 9.77 13.90 -36.81
CA TYR A 492 9.45 13.92 -35.38
C TYR A 492 10.59 14.51 -34.54
N VAL A 493 11.81 14.04 -34.77
CA VAL A 493 12.99 14.48 -34.00
C VAL A 493 13.30 15.95 -34.23
N THR A 494 13.18 16.43 -35.47
CA THR A 494 13.43 17.84 -35.80
C THR A 494 12.39 18.73 -35.12
N GLU A 495 11.13 18.31 -35.10
CA GLU A 495 10.07 19.04 -34.39
C GLU A 495 10.35 19.08 -32.90
N GLN A 496 10.55 17.92 -32.26
CA GLN A 496 10.85 17.87 -30.83
C GLN A 496 12.08 18.71 -30.48
N ALA A 497 13.19 18.56 -31.22
CA ALA A 497 14.42 19.30 -30.96
C ALA A 497 14.27 20.82 -31.16
N SER A 498 13.29 21.27 -31.95
CA SER A 498 13.00 22.69 -32.11
C SER A 498 12.61 23.37 -30.78
N HIS A 499 12.12 22.60 -29.82
CA HIS A 499 11.71 23.00 -28.47
C HIS A 499 12.82 22.93 -27.41
N TYR A 500 14.07 22.60 -27.80
CA TYR A 500 15.21 22.51 -26.89
C TYR A 500 16.23 23.62 -27.20
N LYS A 501 17.02 24.01 -26.19
CA LYS A 501 18.04 25.08 -26.33
C LYS A 501 19.36 24.58 -26.90
N THR A 502 19.64 23.28 -26.78
CA THR A 502 20.91 22.68 -27.21
C THR A 502 20.74 21.83 -28.46
N LYS A 503 21.86 21.47 -29.11
CA LYS A 503 21.89 20.45 -30.18
C LYS A 503 21.92 19.02 -29.63
N ASN A 504 21.20 18.79 -28.52
CA ASN A 504 21.00 17.48 -27.94
C ASN A 504 19.50 17.35 -27.63
N VAL A 505 18.90 16.21 -27.99
CA VAL A 505 17.50 15.91 -27.68
C VAL A 505 17.42 14.50 -27.08
N ILE A 506 16.66 14.36 -26.01
CA ILE A 506 16.36 13.07 -25.37
C ILE A 506 15.09 12.47 -25.98
N LEU A 507 15.14 11.19 -26.34
CA LEU A 507 13.98 10.40 -26.73
C LEU A 507 13.85 9.20 -25.80
N THR A 508 12.73 9.13 -25.10
CA THR A 508 12.30 7.95 -24.34
C THR A 508 11.88 6.87 -25.32
N MET A 509 12.61 5.76 -25.40
CA MET A 509 12.30 4.65 -26.30
C MET A 509 11.73 3.51 -25.46
N GLY A 510 10.53 3.68 -24.91
CA GLY A 510 9.89 2.75 -24.00
C GLY A 510 8.54 3.25 -23.49
N MET A 511 7.79 2.40 -22.80
CA MET A 511 6.50 2.69 -22.15
C MET A 511 6.24 1.58 -21.09
N ASP A 512 5.04 1.54 -20.53
CA ASP A 512 4.57 0.53 -19.58
C ASP A 512 4.86 -0.89 -20.08
N PHE A 513 5.61 -1.64 -19.29
CA PHE A 513 5.95 -3.05 -19.50
C PHE A 513 6.46 -3.38 -20.92
N ASN A 514 7.11 -2.41 -21.57
CA ASN A 514 7.81 -2.62 -22.83
C ASN A 514 9.14 -3.38 -22.61
N TYR A 515 9.79 -3.77 -23.69
CA TYR A 515 10.96 -4.64 -23.79
C TYR A 515 10.73 -6.10 -23.43
N GLN A 516 9.48 -6.59 -23.39
CA GLN A 516 9.23 -8.03 -23.37
C GLN A 516 9.78 -8.75 -24.60
N MET A 517 9.86 -8.03 -25.73
CA MET A 517 10.56 -8.44 -26.93
C MET A 517 11.74 -7.50 -27.22
N ALA A 518 12.70 -7.41 -26.30
CA ALA A 518 13.85 -6.51 -26.43
C ALA A 518 14.59 -6.65 -27.78
N GLU A 519 14.67 -7.86 -28.37
CA GLU A 519 15.31 -8.09 -29.68
C GLU A 519 14.66 -7.25 -30.79
N LYS A 520 13.32 -7.16 -30.80
CA LYS A 520 12.56 -6.36 -31.77
C LYS A 520 12.88 -4.87 -31.59
N TRP A 521 12.94 -4.38 -30.36
CA TRP A 521 13.37 -3.01 -30.06
C TRP A 521 14.79 -2.73 -30.57
N TYR A 522 15.77 -3.47 -30.07
CA TYR A 522 17.18 -3.21 -30.40
C TYR A 522 17.44 -3.37 -31.90
N ARG A 523 16.88 -4.38 -32.57
CA ARG A 523 17.03 -4.55 -34.03
C ARG A 523 16.55 -3.35 -34.81
N ASN A 524 15.41 -2.76 -34.45
CA ASN A 524 14.87 -1.60 -35.16
C ASN A 524 15.68 -0.32 -34.85
N LEU A 525 16.08 -0.12 -33.59
CA LEU A 525 16.93 1.00 -33.19
C LEU A 525 18.32 0.94 -33.83
N ASP A 526 18.95 -0.24 -33.89
CA ASP A 526 20.22 -0.48 -34.57
C ASP A 526 20.14 -0.08 -36.05
N LYS A 527 19.04 -0.42 -36.73
CA LYS A 527 18.80 -0.04 -38.13
C LYS A 527 18.67 1.48 -38.30
N LEU A 528 17.98 2.17 -37.39
CA LEU A 528 17.91 3.65 -37.42
C LEU A 528 19.29 4.27 -37.20
N ILE A 529 20.00 3.86 -36.16
CA ILE A 529 21.35 4.35 -35.84
C ILE A 529 22.27 4.15 -37.05
N LYS A 530 22.31 2.94 -37.62
CA LYS A 530 23.10 2.61 -38.81
C LYS A 530 22.73 3.49 -40.00
N TYR A 531 21.44 3.66 -40.28
CA TYR A 531 20.98 4.43 -41.44
C TYR A 531 21.35 5.91 -41.32
N PHE A 532 21.06 6.57 -40.19
CA PHE A 532 21.38 7.99 -40.03
C PHE A 532 22.88 8.27 -39.96
N ASN A 533 23.65 7.42 -39.27
CA ASN A 533 25.09 7.61 -39.16
C ASN A 533 25.82 7.34 -40.50
N ALA A 534 25.21 6.57 -41.42
CA ALA A 534 25.68 6.42 -42.79
C ALA A 534 25.23 7.55 -43.74
N ASN A 535 24.25 8.36 -43.34
CA ASN A 535 23.68 9.45 -44.14
C ASN A 535 23.80 10.81 -43.40
N PRO A 536 25.02 11.31 -43.14
CA PRO A 536 25.26 12.52 -42.36
C PRO A 536 24.62 13.79 -42.97
N SER A 537 24.30 13.78 -44.27
CA SER A 537 23.55 14.85 -44.95
C SER A 537 22.16 15.08 -44.35
N MET A 538 21.59 14.11 -43.61
CA MET A 538 20.32 14.25 -42.91
C MET A 538 20.41 15.04 -41.60
N GLY A 539 21.62 15.46 -41.19
CA GLY A 539 21.80 16.42 -40.09
C GLY A 539 21.69 15.85 -38.67
N LEU A 540 21.44 14.54 -38.52
CA LEU A 540 21.29 13.87 -37.22
C LEU A 540 22.48 12.94 -36.90
N ASN A 541 22.81 12.85 -35.61
CA ASN A 541 23.69 11.84 -35.05
C ASN A 541 22.91 11.04 -33.99
N LEU A 542 22.60 9.78 -34.28
CA LEU A 542 21.84 8.92 -33.37
C LEU A 542 22.79 8.06 -32.54
N LEU A 543 22.52 7.99 -31.23
CA LEU A 543 23.25 7.13 -30.31
C LEU A 543 22.32 6.52 -29.26
N TYR A 544 22.62 5.28 -28.86
CA TYR A 544 22.13 4.79 -27.57
C TYR A 544 22.69 5.65 -26.46
N SER A 545 21.81 6.06 -25.55
CA SER A 545 22.15 6.97 -24.47
C SER A 545 21.43 6.57 -23.19
N THR A 546 21.75 7.29 -22.13
CA THR A 546 21.09 7.25 -20.84
C THR A 546 20.77 8.69 -20.39
N PRO A 547 19.91 8.88 -19.37
CA PRO A 547 19.62 10.21 -18.85
C PRO A 547 20.87 10.95 -18.35
N ALA A 548 21.79 10.28 -17.63
CA ALA A 548 23.03 10.95 -17.20
C ALA A 548 23.94 11.36 -18.38
N CYS A 549 24.01 10.56 -19.45
CA CYS A 549 24.75 10.93 -20.65
C CYS A 549 24.14 12.15 -21.34
N TYR A 550 22.80 12.21 -21.40
CA TYR A 550 22.08 13.36 -21.93
C TYR A 550 22.31 14.61 -21.06
N THR A 551 22.17 14.51 -19.74
CA THR A 551 22.45 15.62 -18.79
C THR A 551 23.86 16.19 -19.02
N LYS A 552 24.88 15.33 -19.15
CA LYS A 552 26.25 15.77 -19.40
C LYS A 552 26.41 16.48 -20.74
N ALA A 553 25.73 16.01 -21.79
CA ALA A 553 25.75 16.65 -23.11
C ALA A 553 25.13 18.06 -23.07
N VAL A 554 24.01 18.21 -22.35
CA VAL A 554 23.34 19.50 -22.12
C VAL A 554 24.25 20.44 -21.31
N GLN A 555 24.81 19.98 -20.19
CA GLN A 555 25.72 20.78 -19.37
C GLN A 555 26.97 21.23 -20.15
N LYS A 556 27.55 20.34 -20.98
CA LYS A 556 28.70 20.67 -21.83
C LYS A 556 28.37 21.75 -22.88
N ALA A 557 27.13 21.82 -23.34
CA ALA A 557 26.68 22.87 -24.24
C ALA A 557 26.49 24.23 -23.54
N GLN A 558 26.56 24.28 -22.21
CA GLN A 558 26.41 25.48 -21.38
C GLN A 558 25.21 26.38 -21.77
N PRO A 559 23.99 25.82 -21.89
CA PRO A 559 22.81 26.61 -22.24
C PRO A 559 22.45 27.59 -21.13
N VAL A 560 21.81 28.69 -21.50
CA VAL A 560 21.13 29.58 -20.56
C VAL A 560 19.77 28.96 -20.22
N LEU A 561 19.72 28.20 -19.11
CA LEU A 561 18.49 27.59 -18.60
C LEU A 561 17.71 28.57 -17.72
N THR A 562 16.38 28.51 -17.76
CA THR A 562 15.53 29.27 -16.84
C THR A 562 15.54 28.61 -15.46
N THR A 563 15.14 29.36 -14.43
CA THR A 563 14.97 28.85 -13.07
C THR A 563 13.50 28.71 -12.73
N LYS A 564 13.13 27.67 -11.98
CA LYS A 564 11.80 27.47 -11.39
C LYS A 564 11.97 27.18 -9.90
N SER A 565 11.06 27.64 -9.04
CA SER A 565 11.13 27.43 -7.58
C SER A 565 9.80 27.02 -6.93
N ASP A 566 8.69 27.07 -7.65
CA ASP A 566 7.39 26.49 -7.25
C ASP A 566 7.33 24.98 -7.61
N ASP A 567 6.17 24.35 -7.40
CA ASP A 567 5.89 22.95 -7.72
C ASP A 567 5.12 22.79 -9.05
N PHE A 568 4.65 21.57 -9.33
CA PHE A 568 3.83 21.22 -10.51
C PHE A 568 2.42 20.77 -10.11
N PHE A 569 1.90 21.25 -8.97
CA PHE A 569 0.54 20.95 -8.51
C PHE A 569 -0.44 22.13 -8.68
N PRO A 570 -1.74 21.87 -8.90
CA PRO A 570 -2.31 20.55 -9.21
C PRO A 570 -1.98 20.10 -10.65
N TYR A 571 -1.92 18.79 -10.87
CA TYR A 571 -1.79 18.22 -12.21
C TYR A 571 -3.16 18.13 -12.90
N ALA A 572 -3.19 18.49 -14.18
CA ALA A 572 -4.33 18.26 -15.06
C ALA A 572 -3.88 17.81 -16.44
N SER A 573 -4.31 16.62 -16.86
CA SER A 573 -4.00 16.06 -18.19
C SER A 573 -4.81 16.75 -19.30
N ALA A 574 -5.97 17.32 -18.97
CA ALA A 574 -6.85 18.06 -19.87
C ALA A 574 -7.68 19.09 -19.09
N GLN A 575 -8.48 19.89 -19.81
CA GLN A 575 -9.25 21.00 -19.26
C GLN A 575 -10.15 20.64 -18.06
N ASN A 576 -10.74 19.44 -18.05
CA ASN A 576 -11.69 18.99 -17.03
C ASN A 576 -11.20 17.73 -16.30
N SER A 577 -9.89 17.53 -16.23
CA SER A 577 -9.26 16.30 -15.70
C SER A 577 -8.18 16.67 -14.68
N TYR A 578 -8.57 17.23 -13.54
CA TYR A 578 -7.67 17.54 -12.41
C TYR A 578 -7.51 16.33 -11.49
N TRP A 579 -6.27 15.94 -11.23
CA TRP A 579 -5.91 14.69 -10.54
C TRP A 579 -5.80 14.88 -9.02
N THR A 580 -6.84 15.45 -8.40
CA THR A 580 -6.84 15.91 -7.00
C THR A 580 -7.67 15.05 -6.05
N GLY A 581 -8.09 13.84 -6.45
CA GLY A 581 -9.04 12.99 -5.71
C GLY A 581 -8.49 12.08 -4.59
N ARG A 582 -7.28 12.32 -4.05
CA ARG A 582 -6.54 11.32 -3.26
C ARG A 582 -6.65 11.55 -1.74
N ASN A 583 -6.89 10.49 -0.97
CA ASN A 583 -6.82 10.50 0.50
C ASN A 583 -6.33 9.14 1.04
N LEU A 584 -5.17 9.03 1.69
CA LEU A 584 -4.71 7.81 2.35
C LEU A 584 -3.76 8.10 3.54
N ALA A 585 -3.65 7.16 4.48
CA ALA A 585 -2.92 7.30 5.75
C ALA A 585 -1.57 6.54 5.79
N GLU A 586 -0.64 7.02 6.61
CA GLU A 586 0.80 6.66 6.60
C GLU A 586 1.27 5.83 7.81
N PHE A 587 2.50 5.27 7.75
CA PHE A 587 3.09 4.33 8.73
C PHE A 587 4.55 4.67 9.09
N ASN A 588 4.88 4.90 10.38
CA ASN A 588 6.26 5.19 10.81
C ASN A 588 6.80 4.50 12.08
N LEU A 589 6.07 3.58 12.71
CA LEU A 589 6.40 3.11 14.06
C LEU A 589 7.59 2.13 14.18
N GLY A 590 7.82 1.26 13.17
CA GLY A 590 8.70 0.09 13.32
C GLY A 590 10.21 0.38 13.46
N LYS A 591 10.71 1.46 12.86
CA LYS A 591 12.16 1.70 12.70
C LYS A 591 12.83 2.15 14.01
N GLN A 592 12.19 3.06 14.74
CA GLN A 592 12.79 3.68 15.91
C GLN A 592 12.85 2.74 17.14
N LEU A 593 11.88 1.83 17.28
CA LEU A 593 11.89 0.79 18.32
C LEU A 593 13.08 -0.17 18.13
N SER A 594 13.41 -0.56 16.90
CA SER A 594 14.53 -1.48 16.63
C SER A 594 15.89 -0.93 17.07
N ALA A 595 16.12 0.38 16.90
CA ALA A 595 17.42 1.02 17.15
C ALA A 595 17.71 1.27 18.64
N HIS A 596 16.69 1.44 19.49
CA HIS A 596 16.88 1.61 20.94
C HIS A 596 17.01 0.30 21.71
N PHE A 597 16.35 -0.75 21.24
CA PHE A 597 16.39 -2.06 21.89
C PHE A 597 17.40 -3.02 21.28
N LEU A 598 18.11 -2.60 20.23
CA LEU A 598 19.09 -3.40 19.48
C LEU A 598 18.53 -4.79 19.14
N LEU A 599 17.26 -4.83 18.73
CA LEU A 599 16.51 -6.06 18.46
C LEU A 599 17.04 -6.65 17.16
N GLY A 600 18.04 -7.53 17.29
CA GLY A 600 18.81 -8.13 16.19
C GLY A 600 18.04 -9.09 15.29
N ASP A 601 16.76 -8.82 14.99
CA ASP A 601 15.99 -9.55 13.99
C ASP A 601 15.82 -8.68 12.72
N ASP A 602 16.90 -8.64 11.93
CA ASP A 602 16.99 -7.88 10.69
C ASP A 602 15.88 -8.26 9.69
N ALA A 603 15.35 -9.50 9.74
CA ALA A 603 14.40 -10.02 8.77
C ALA A 603 12.98 -9.43 8.94
N ALA A 604 12.53 -9.29 10.18
CA ALA A 604 11.22 -8.70 10.49
C ALA A 604 11.18 -7.21 10.14
N LEU A 605 12.24 -6.48 10.51
CA LEU A 605 12.39 -5.06 10.18
C LEU A 605 12.48 -4.85 8.66
N GLU A 606 13.20 -5.71 7.95
CA GLU A 606 13.32 -5.66 6.49
C GLU A 606 11.97 -5.88 5.80
N THR A 607 11.15 -6.81 6.27
CA THR A 607 9.82 -7.05 5.69
C THR A 607 8.92 -5.82 5.84
N ALA A 608 8.93 -5.18 7.02
CA ALA A 608 8.18 -3.96 7.22
C ALA A 608 8.70 -2.78 6.40
N LYS A 609 10.03 -2.64 6.26
CA LYS A 609 10.66 -1.64 5.39
C LYS A 609 10.22 -1.81 3.94
N ARG A 610 10.24 -3.04 3.41
CA ARG A 610 9.83 -3.33 2.04
C ARG A 610 8.34 -3.07 1.83
N ALA A 611 7.49 -3.44 2.77
CA ALA A 611 6.05 -3.18 2.68
C ALA A 611 5.75 -1.67 2.74
N SER A 612 6.35 -0.95 3.69
CA SER A 612 6.23 0.51 3.84
C SER A 612 6.79 1.25 2.63
N GLY A 613 7.91 0.80 2.07
CA GLY A 613 8.51 1.36 0.86
C GLY A 613 7.68 1.07 -0.39
N LEU A 614 7.10 -0.13 -0.50
CA LEU A 614 6.24 -0.53 -1.61
C LEU A 614 5.01 0.38 -1.71
N VAL A 615 4.35 0.65 -0.59
CA VAL A 615 3.12 1.46 -0.62
C VAL A 615 3.36 2.93 -0.97
N GLN A 616 4.60 3.39 -1.05
CA GLN A 616 4.90 4.74 -1.56
C GLN A 616 4.75 4.82 -3.09
N HIS A 617 4.61 3.70 -3.80
CA HIS A 617 4.40 3.68 -5.25
C HIS A 617 3.22 4.56 -5.64
N HIS A 618 3.33 5.18 -6.81
CA HIS A 618 2.35 6.16 -7.27
C HIS A 618 0.96 5.59 -7.57
N ASP A 619 0.73 4.26 -7.53
CA ASP A 619 -0.63 3.67 -7.52
C ASP A 619 -1.07 3.06 -6.19
N ALA A 620 -0.20 3.12 -5.17
CA ALA A 620 -0.46 2.55 -3.86
C ALA A 620 -1.02 3.61 -2.87
N VAL A 621 -0.17 4.48 -2.32
CA VAL A 621 -0.56 5.57 -1.37
C VAL A 621 -1.51 6.60 -1.99
N THR A 622 -1.71 6.51 -3.28
CA THR A 622 -2.62 7.35 -4.04
C THR A 622 -4.04 6.82 -4.14
N GLY A 623 -4.23 5.51 -3.95
CA GLY A 623 -5.51 4.83 -4.11
C GLY A 623 -5.92 4.64 -5.57
N THR A 624 -4.96 4.55 -6.50
CA THR A 624 -5.21 4.49 -7.94
C THR A 624 -5.00 3.11 -8.57
N ALA A 625 -4.68 2.09 -7.78
CA ALA A 625 -4.69 0.69 -8.16
C ALA A 625 -6.09 0.05 -8.11
N LYS A 626 -6.24 -1.10 -8.77
CA LYS A 626 -7.45 -1.92 -8.64
C LYS A 626 -7.67 -2.38 -7.21
N GLN A 627 -8.92 -2.63 -6.84
CA GLN A 627 -9.27 -3.00 -5.46
C GLN A 627 -8.53 -4.25 -4.96
N VAL A 628 -8.32 -5.24 -5.84
CA VAL A 628 -7.58 -6.47 -5.51
C VAL A 628 -6.11 -6.21 -5.20
N VAL A 629 -5.50 -5.22 -5.86
CA VAL A 629 -4.11 -4.81 -5.64
C VAL A 629 -4.00 -4.00 -4.35
N THR A 630 -4.98 -3.12 -4.08
CA THR A 630 -5.09 -2.43 -2.79
C THR A 630 -5.16 -3.41 -1.61
N TYR A 631 -5.86 -4.53 -1.76
CA TYR A 631 -5.86 -5.59 -0.73
C TYR A 631 -4.49 -6.27 -0.58
N ASP A 632 -3.72 -6.47 -1.66
CA ASP A 632 -2.35 -6.98 -1.58
C ASP A 632 -1.42 -6.01 -0.82
N TYR A 633 -1.51 -4.70 -1.08
CA TYR A 633 -0.79 -3.68 -0.32
C TYR A 633 -1.12 -3.72 1.18
N GLN A 634 -2.42 -3.76 1.52
CA GLN A 634 -2.88 -3.86 2.90
C GLN A 634 -2.37 -5.13 3.59
N GLN A 635 -2.41 -6.28 2.89
CA GLN A 635 -1.91 -7.54 3.41
C GLN A 635 -0.40 -7.49 3.69
N ARG A 636 0.40 -6.91 2.77
CA ARG A 636 1.85 -6.76 2.95
C ARG A 636 2.20 -5.84 4.11
N LEU A 637 1.50 -4.70 4.23
CA LEU A 637 1.65 -3.80 5.38
C LEU A 637 1.30 -4.50 6.69
N HIS A 638 0.15 -5.16 6.75
CA HIS A 638 -0.29 -5.90 7.94
C HIS A 638 0.72 -6.98 8.34
N LYS A 639 1.26 -7.73 7.37
CA LYS A 639 2.32 -8.71 7.62
C LYS A 639 3.58 -8.06 8.19
N GLY A 640 4.01 -6.92 7.64
CA GLY A 640 5.13 -6.14 8.16
C GLY A 640 4.91 -5.71 9.62
N MET A 641 3.71 -5.26 9.95
CA MET A 641 3.34 -4.85 11.31
C MET A 641 3.38 -6.01 12.31
N ILE A 642 2.81 -7.17 11.96
CA ILE A 642 2.83 -8.38 12.81
C ILE A 642 4.27 -8.85 13.07
N GLN A 643 5.11 -8.79 12.05
CA GLN A 643 6.51 -9.20 12.19
C GLN A 643 7.31 -8.24 13.07
N LEU A 644 7.11 -6.93 12.94
CA LEU A 644 7.69 -5.94 13.85
C LEU A 644 7.26 -6.20 15.30
N GLU A 645 5.97 -6.44 15.51
CA GLU A 645 5.45 -6.79 16.83
C GLU A 645 6.17 -8.03 17.39
N SER A 646 6.31 -9.09 16.58
CA SER A 646 6.99 -10.33 16.97
C SER A 646 8.49 -10.13 17.26
N ALA A 647 9.18 -9.29 16.50
CA ALA A 647 10.60 -8.99 16.70
C ALA A 647 10.86 -8.24 18.01
N THR A 648 9.92 -7.42 18.47
CA THR A 648 10.00 -6.74 19.78
C THR A 648 9.82 -7.70 20.98
N GLN A 649 9.48 -8.97 20.74
CA GLN A 649 9.09 -9.94 21.77
C GLN A 649 10.17 -10.99 22.12
N GLN A 650 11.41 -10.90 21.58
CA GLN A 650 12.47 -11.90 21.80
C GLN A 650 13.18 -11.82 23.18
N THR A 651 12.44 -11.66 24.29
CA THR A 651 13.00 -11.66 25.65
C THR A 651 12.13 -12.44 26.64
N THR A 652 12.63 -12.72 27.85
CA THR A 652 11.89 -13.39 28.95
C THR A 652 10.76 -12.54 29.55
N ALA A 653 10.35 -11.45 28.90
CA ALA A 653 9.33 -10.52 29.36
C ALA A 653 7.90 -10.89 28.90
N PRO A 654 6.84 -10.38 29.56
CA PRO A 654 5.47 -10.52 29.09
C PRO A 654 5.31 -10.00 27.66
N LYS A 655 4.59 -10.77 26.84
CA LYS A 655 4.36 -10.47 25.43
C LYS A 655 3.59 -9.15 25.30
N HIS A 656 4.28 -8.10 24.85
CA HIS A 656 3.66 -6.83 24.50
C HIS A 656 3.08 -6.90 23.09
N GLN A 657 1.83 -6.48 22.94
CA GLN A 657 1.08 -6.53 21.69
C GLN A 657 0.56 -5.15 21.32
N LEU A 658 0.55 -4.85 20.02
CA LEU A 658 -0.08 -3.66 19.49
C LEU A 658 -1.59 -3.91 19.35
N CYS A 659 -2.40 -2.90 19.64
CA CYS A 659 -3.84 -2.95 19.37
C CYS A 659 -4.16 -2.08 18.16
N LEU A 660 -3.97 -2.67 16.97
CA LEU A 660 -4.14 -1.98 15.69
C LEU A 660 -5.59 -1.57 15.41
N GLU A 661 -6.55 -2.23 16.07
CA GLU A 661 -7.99 -1.95 15.98
C GLU A 661 -8.51 -1.13 17.18
N ALA A 662 -7.63 -0.51 17.98
CA ALA A 662 -8.05 0.29 19.12
C ALA A 662 -8.93 1.48 18.72
N ASN A 663 -8.75 1.99 17.50
CA ASN A 663 -9.62 3.01 16.90
C ASN A 663 -11.05 2.50 16.62
N GLU A 664 -11.26 1.20 16.44
CA GLU A 664 -12.58 0.55 16.35
C GLU A 664 -13.08 0.08 17.72
N THR A 665 -12.44 0.53 18.81
CA THR A 665 -12.67 0.13 20.21
C THR A 665 -12.28 -1.32 20.53
N THR A 666 -11.47 -1.97 19.70
CA THR A 666 -11.08 -3.37 19.87
C THR A 666 -9.62 -3.52 20.25
N CYS A 667 -9.33 -4.33 21.27
CA CYS A 667 -7.96 -4.63 21.70
C CYS A 667 -7.89 -6.03 22.32
N ALA A 668 -7.52 -7.02 21.50
CA ALA A 668 -7.47 -8.43 21.92
C ALA A 668 -6.54 -8.69 23.12
N ALA A 669 -5.46 -7.91 23.24
CA ALA A 669 -4.48 -8.05 24.31
C ALA A 669 -5.06 -7.81 25.72
N ILE A 670 -6.11 -6.98 25.83
CA ILE A 670 -6.73 -6.58 27.11
C ILE A 670 -8.19 -7.01 27.23
N PHE A 671 -8.72 -7.73 26.24
CA PHE A 671 -10.08 -8.24 26.25
C PHE A 671 -10.33 -9.13 27.48
N ASN A 672 -11.28 -8.73 28.33
CA ASN A 672 -11.65 -9.41 29.58
C ASN A 672 -10.48 -9.73 30.53
N LYS A 673 -9.45 -8.86 30.57
CA LYS A 673 -8.33 -9.01 31.52
C LYS A 673 -8.62 -8.30 32.84
N ALA A 674 -8.30 -8.98 33.95
CA ALA A 674 -8.41 -8.43 35.31
C ALA A 674 -7.38 -7.31 35.57
N SER A 675 -6.23 -7.41 34.93
CA SER A 675 -5.17 -6.42 35.00
C SER A 675 -4.26 -6.51 33.78
N TYR A 676 -3.64 -5.39 33.42
CA TYR A 676 -2.72 -5.33 32.29
C TYR A 676 -1.75 -4.15 32.43
N VAL A 677 -0.64 -4.19 31.69
CA VAL A 677 0.31 -3.08 31.54
C VAL A 677 0.18 -2.50 30.13
N ALA A 678 0.12 -1.18 30.03
CA ALA A 678 0.28 -0.44 28.79
C ALA A 678 1.65 0.28 28.82
N THR A 679 2.59 -0.17 28.00
CA THR A 679 3.90 0.47 27.82
C THR A 679 3.83 1.43 26.64
N VAL A 680 3.99 2.72 26.91
CA VAL A 680 3.85 3.80 25.92
C VAL A 680 5.23 4.27 25.50
N PHE A 681 5.56 4.08 24.23
CA PHE A 681 6.81 4.53 23.63
C PHE A 681 6.64 5.91 22.99
N ASN A 682 7.54 6.84 23.29
CA ASN A 682 7.63 8.17 22.70
C ASN A 682 8.76 8.23 21.68
N PRO A 683 8.44 8.31 20.37
CA PRO A 683 9.42 8.45 19.29
C PRO A 683 10.10 9.83 19.21
N LEU A 684 9.61 10.85 19.93
CA LEU A 684 10.08 12.22 19.80
C LEU A 684 11.38 12.48 20.56
N GLY A 685 12.19 13.43 20.05
CA GLY A 685 13.38 13.95 20.73
C GLY A 685 13.09 14.85 21.94
N GLN A 686 11.81 15.15 22.19
CA GLN A 686 11.29 15.91 23.33
C GLN A 686 10.45 15.00 24.22
N ALA A 687 10.22 15.40 25.47
CA ALA A 687 9.25 14.73 26.31
C ALA A 687 7.84 14.99 25.77
N SER A 688 7.00 13.96 25.75
CA SER A 688 5.64 14.05 25.23
C SER A 688 4.64 14.04 26.38
N ASN A 689 3.89 15.13 26.54
CA ASN A 689 2.70 15.16 27.38
C ASN A 689 1.52 14.70 26.52
N THR A 690 1.06 13.47 26.74
CA THR A 690 -0.01 12.86 25.94
C THR A 690 -1.12 12.34 26.84
N VAL A 691 -2.29 12.12 26.25
CA VAL A 691 -3.35 11.32 26.86
C VAL A 691 -3.43 10.00 26.10
N VAL A 692 -3.25 8.90 26.84
CA VAL A 692 -3.34 7.55 26.29
C VAL A 692 -4.81 7.14 26.29
N GLU A 693 -5.32 6.78 25.12
CA GLU A 693 -6.68 6.29 24.92
C GLU A 693 -6.67 4.76 24.91
N ILE A 694 -7.34 4.13 25.87
CA ILE A 694 -7.34 2.67 26.05
C ILE A 694 -8.79 2.16 26.01
N PRO A 695 -9.13 1.23 25.09
CA PRO A 695 -10.41 0.54 25.11
C PRO A 695 -10.60 -0.22 26.44
N SER A 696 -11.75 -0.06 27.09
CA SER A 696 -12.04 -0.70 28.39
C SER A 696 -13.35 -1.48 28.36
N TYR A 697 -13.28 -2.75 28.76
CA TYR A 697 -14.43 -3.65 28.91
C TYR A 697 -15.02 -3.62 30.33
N ALA A 698 -14.29 -3.01 31.28
CA ALA A 698 -14.69 -2.95 32.67
C ALA A 698 -15.41 -1.63 33.00
N THR A 699 -16.40 -1.72 33.90
CA THR A 699 -17.16 -0.57 34.42
C THR A 699 -16.41 0.24 35.48
N GLN A 700 -15.22 -0.22 35.85
CA GLN A 700 -14.34 0.41 36.83
C GLN A 700 -12.88 0.11 36.49
N ALA A 701 -11.98 1.02 36.86
CA ALA A 701 -10.54 0.83 36.69
C ALA A 701 -9.75 1.65 37.72
N THR A 702 -8.64 1.10 38.21
CA THR A 702 -7.63 1.84 38.98
C THR A 702 -6.34 1.87 38.17
N VAL A 703 -5.72 3.04 38.06
CA VAL A 703 -4.58 3.28 37.17
C VAL A 703 -3.36 3.71 37.98
N TYR A 704 -2.22 3.07 37.75
CA TYR A 704 -0.96 3.32 38.43
C TYR A 704 0.14 3.65 37.43
N ASP A 705 1.07 4.51 37.83
CA ASP A 705 2.24 4.89 37.06
C ASP A 705 3.35 3.83 37.12
N TYR A 706 4.44 4.09 36.41
CA TYR A 706 5.64 3.25 36.35
C TYR A 706 6.27 2.96 37.72
N ALA A 707 6.00 3.80 38.73
CA ALA A 707 6.47 3.72 40.11
C ALA A 707 5.40 3.15 41.08
N GLY A 708 4.26 2.67 40.56
CA GLY A 708 3.16 2.09 41.33
C GLY A 708 2.38 3.10 42.16
N GLN A 709 2.46 4.39 41.82
CA GLN A 709 1.65 5.44 42.42
C GLN A 709 0.37 5.63 41.60
N PRO A 710 -0.79 5.91 42.22
CA PRO A 710 -2.01 6.20 41.48
C PRO A 710 -1.87 7.41 40.55
N ILE A 711 -2.34 7.29 39.30
CA ILE A 711 -2.36 8.41 38.35
C ILE A 711 -3.58 9.30 38.61
N THR A 712 -3.35 10.55 38.99
CA THR A 712 -4.40 11.57 39.13
C THR A 712 -4.85 12.08 37.76
N GLY A 713 -6.16 12.33 37.59
CA GLY A 713 -6.72 12.88 36.35
C GLY A 713 -7.08 11.84 35.29
N ALA A 714 -6.80 10.55 35.51
CA ALA A 714 -7.36 9.50 34.66
C ALA A 714 -8.91 9.52 34.72
N GLN A 715 -9.56 9.20 33.60
CA GLN A 715 -11.03 9.23 33.50
C GLN A 715 -11.54 8.05 32.66
N LEU A 716 -12.65 7.46 33.09
CA LEU A 716 -13.32 6.36 32.41
C LEU A 716 -14.69 6.84 31.90
N VAL A 717 -14.93 6.74 30.60
CA VAL A 717 -16.14 7.28 29.97
C VAL A 717 -16.81 6.23 29.09
N VAL A 718 -18.11 6.39 28.81
CA VAL A 718 -18.78 5.62 27.74
C VAL A 718 -18.08 5.88 26.41
N ALA A 719 -17.72 4.84 25.66
CA ALA A 719 -17.07 5.00 24.36
C ALA A 719 -17.98 5.77 23.39
N ALA A 720 -17.39 6.57 22.50
CA ALA A 720 -18.16 7.29 21.49
C ALA A 720 -18.81 6.29 20.52
N SER A 721 -20.13 6.31 20.41
CA SER A 721 -20.86 5.46 19.47
C SER A 721 -20.60 5.93 18.05
N SER A 722 -20.12 5.03 17.18
CA SER A 722 -19.94 5.31 15.76
C SER A 722 -20.16 4.06 14.92
N GLN A 723 -20.44 4.28 13.64
CA GLN A 723 -20.57 3.22 12.63
C GLN A 723 -19.27 2.42 12.38
N ALA A 724 -18.12 2.91 12.85
CA ALA A 724 -16.83 2.24 12.71
C ALA A 724 -16.53 1.31 13.88
N ASN A 725 -17.27 1.40 14.99
CA ASN A 725 -17.02 0.56 16.15
C ASN A 725 -17.39 -0.89 15.84
N ALA A 726 -16.56 -1.83 16.31
CA ALA A 726 -16.90 -3.25 16.27
C ALA A 726 -18.14 -3.55 17.11
N ALA A 727 -18.94 -4.53 16.69
CA ALA A 727 -20.17 -4.91 17.42
C ALA A 727 -19.87 -5.45 18.84
N ASP A 728 -18.70 -6.08 19.00
CA ASP A 728 -18.11 -6.59 20.24
C ASP A 728 -16.99 -5.69 20.78
N GLY A 729 -16.91 -4.45 20.28
CA GLY A 729 -15.96 -3.45 20.73
C GLY A 729 -16.15 -3.05 22.20
N ALA A 730 -15.13 -2.46 22.80
CA ALA A 730 -15.15 -2.02 24.19
C ALA A 730 -16.21 -0.93 24.41
N PRO A 731 -17.13 -1.10 25.38
CA PRO A 731 -18.19 -0.12 25.65
C PRO A 731 -17.69 1.16 26.34
N TYR A 732 -16.45 1.16 26.83
CA TYR A 732 -15.86 2.28 27.56
C TYR A 732 -14.49 2.65 27.01
N THR A 733 -14.09 3.91 27.23
CA THR A 733 -12.76 4.42 26.92
C THR A 733 -12.12 4.93 28.21
N LEU A 734 -10.92 4.45 28.50
CA LEU A 734 -10.08 4.93 29.60
C LEU A 734 -9.05 5.92 29.04
N TYR A 735 -9.10 7.16 29.52
CA TYR A 735 -8.12 8.20 29.21
C TYR A 735 -7.13 8.33 30.36
N VAL A 736 -5.84 8.20 30.06
CA VAL A 736 -4.76 8.28 31.05
C VAL A 736 -3.79 9.40 30.67
N PRO A 737 -3.72 10.51 31.42
CA PRO A 737 -2.68 11.52 31.21
C PRO A 737 -1.31 10.95 31.54
N LEU A 738 -0.34 11.14 30.65
CA LEU A 738 1.01 10.61 30.79
C LEU A 738 2.03 11.57 30.18
N GLN A 739 3.09 11.86 30.92
CA GLN A 739 4.32 12.41 30.35
C GLN A 739 5.28 11.27 30.07
N VAL A 740 5.77 11.14 28.83
CA VAL A 740 6.73 10.10 28.42
C VAL A 740 8.07 10.75 28.10
N ASP A 741 9.17 10.13 28.55
CA ASP A 741 10.52 10.64 28.35
C ASP A 741 10.90 10.67 26.85
N PRO A 742 11.87 11.49 26.43
CA PRO A 742 12.29 11.62 25.04
C PRO A 742 12.94 10.35 24.54
N LEU A 743 12.56 9.90 23.33
CA LEU A 743 13.06 8.66 22.73
C LEU A 743 13.02 7.50 23.73
N GLY A 744 11.92 7.43 24.48
CA GLY A 744 11.81 6.71 25.73
C GLY A 744 10.46 6.00 25.87
N PHE A 745 10.27 5.27 26.97
CA PHE A 745 8.96 4.69 27.28
C PHE A 745 8.62 4.81 28.76
N ARG A 746 7.31 4.76 29.06
CA ARG A 746 6.79 4.57 30.42
C ARG A 746 5.65 3.55 30.41
N SER A 747 5.61 2.73 31.44
CA SER A 747 4.54 1.76 31.65
C SER A 747 3.45 2.32 32.58
N ILE A 748 2.20 2.06 32.22
CA ILE A 748 1.00 2.26 33.02
C ILE A 748 0.48 0.89 33.42
N TYR A 749 0.06 0.73 34.68
CA TYR A 749 -0.65 -0.47 35.13
C TYR A 749 -2.12 -0.16 35.36
N VAL A 750 -2.99 -1.01 34.82
CA VAL A 750 -4.45 -0.90 34.98
C VAL A 750 -4.97 -2.15 35.68
N ASP A 751 -5.73 -1.93 36.75
CA ASP A 751 -6.44 -2.96 37.51
C ASP A 751 -7.95 -2.71 37.41
N THR A 752 -8.68 -3.65 36.81
CA THR A 752 -10.14 -3.55 36.60
C THR A 752 -10.95 -4.11 37.77
N MET A 753 -10.29 -4.80 38.71
CA MET A 753 -10.93 -5.48 39.85
C MET A 753 -10.83 -4.68 41.15
N ALA A 754 -9.81 -3.84 41.29
CA ALA A 754 -9.61 -2.97 42.45
C ALA A 754 -10.81 -2.02 42.65
N LYS A 755 -11.40 -2.04 43.86
CA LYS A 755 -12.52 -1.17 44.23
C LYS A 755 -12.09 0.14 44.91
N LYS A 756 -10.91 0.16 45.54
CA LYS A 756 -10.43 1.30 46.31
C LYS A 756 -9.75 2.30 45.37
N GLY A 757 -10.28 3.52 45.27
CA GLY A 757 -9.77 4.54 44.37
C GLY A 757 -10.11 4.31 42.89
N ALA A 758 -11.09 3.43 42.62
CA ALA A 758 -11.50 3.09 41.27
C ALA A 758 -12.25 4.25 40.59
N LEU A 759 -11.93 4.49 39.33
CA LEU A 759 -12.70 5.35 38.44
C LEU A 759 -14.03 4.66 38.13
N THR A 760 -15.11 5.44 38.06
CA THR A 760 -16.44 4.98 37.61
C THR A 760 -16.78 5.57 36.25
N VAL A 761 -17.52 4.81 35.43
CA VAL A 761 -17.95 5.26 34.10
C VAL A 761 -18.75 6.57 34.17
N GLN A 762 -18.25 7.60 33.49
CA GLN A 762 -18.97 8.84 33.22
C GLN A 762 -19.84 8.69 31.98
N LYS A 763 -21.09 9.15 32.07
CA LYS A 763 -22.05 9.14 30.95
C LYS A 763 -22.07 10.52 30.29
N PRO A 764 -22.31 10.59 28.96
CA PRO A 764 -22.52 11.85 28.28
C PRO A 764 -23.79 12.55 28.76
N GLU A 765 -23.74 13.88 28.76
CA GLU A 765 -24.86 14.78 28.99
C GLU A 765 -25.45 15.22 27.64
N THR A 766 -26.77 15.14 27.48
CA THR A 766 -27.45 15.71 26.31
C THR A 766 -27.92 17.13 26.66
N PRO A 767 -27.47 18.17 25.94
CA PRO A 767 -27.95 19.53 26.18
C PRO A 767 -29.45 19.69 25.93
N LEU A 768 -30.06 20.70 26.56
CA LEU A 768 -31.45 21.08 26.31
C LEU A 768 -31.61 21.63 24.89
N ARG A 769 -32.67 21.23 24.19
CA ARG A 769 -32.90 21.53 22.77
C ARG A 769 -33.00 23.02 22.42
N ASP A 770 -33.33 23.88 23.39
CA ASP A 770 -33.56 25.32 23.17
C ASP A 770 -32.45 26.21 23.76
N ALA A 771 -31.30 25.65 24.13
CA ALA A 771 -30.20 26.39 24.77
C ALA A 771 -28.87 26.20 24.06
N THR A 772 -28.11 27.29 23.91
CA THR A 772 -26.70 27.23 23.51
C THR A 772 -25.88 26.45 24.53
N SER A 773 -24.85 25.76 24.07
CA SER A 773 -23.98 24.92 24.91
C SER A 773 -22.53 25.32 24.80
N THR A 774 -21.72 24.98 25.81
CA THR A 774 -20.28 25.28 25.79
C THR A 774 -19.45 24.07 26.20
N LEU A 775 -18.22 23.98 25.73
CA LEU A 775 -17.22 23.00 26.17
C LEU A 775 -15.91 23.73 26.42
N GLU A 776 -15.29 23.58 27.58
CA GLU A 776 -14.08 24.33 27.90
C GLU A 776 -13.07 23.52 28.70
N ASN A 777 -11.80 23.82 28.47
CA ASN A 777 -10.69 23.44 29.33
C ASN A 777 -10.17 24.70 30.06
N SER A 778 -8.99 24.64 30.68
CA SER A 778 -8.36 25.81 31.33
C SER A 778 -8.02 26.98 30.39
N LEU A 779 -7.77 26.75 29.10
CA LEU A 779 -7.22 27.74 28.17
C LEU A 779 -8.22 28.26 27.13
N ILE A 780 -9.14 27.43 26.66
CA ILE A 780 -10.10 27.77 25.60
C ILE A 780 -11.51 27.27 25.93
N ARG A 781 -12.52 27.98 25.41
CA ARG A 781 -13.94 27.62 25.45
C ARG A 781 -14.52 27.57 24.04
N LEU A 782 -15.18 26.47 23.72
CA LEU A 782 -16.00 26.28 22.52
C LEU A 782 -17.44 26.66 22.81
N GLU A 783 -18.08 27.34 21.86
CA GLU A 783 -19.48 27.74 21.92
C GLU A 783 -20.27 27.06 20.79
N PHE A 784 -21.37 26.41 21.16
CA PHE A 784 -22.24 25.64 20.27
C PHE A 784 -23.64 26.26 20.19
N ASN A 785 -24.17 26.29 18.97
CA ASN A 785 -25.53 26.75 18.68
C ASN A 785 -26.59 25.73 19.13
N VAL A 786 -27.87 26.16 19.12
CA VAL A 786 -29.03 25.30 19.44
C VAL A 786 -29.18 24.11 18.49
N ASP A 787 -28.64 24.22 17.28
CA ASP A 787 -28.61 23.15 16.28
C ASP A 787 -27.47 22.15 16.50
N GLY A 788 -26.64 22.33 17.54
CA GLY A 788 -25.50 21.50 17.90
C GLY A 788 -24.20 21.84 17.14
N SER A 789 -24.21 22.80 16.21
CA SER A 789 -23.03 23.21 15.45
C SER A 789 -22.06 24.08 16.27
N LEU A 790 -20.76 23.93 16.02
CA LEU A 790 -19.73 24.78 16.60
C LEU A 790 -19.80 26.17 15.94
N GLU A 791 -19.85 27.23 16.74
CA GLU A 791 -19.92 28.60 16.25
C GLU A 791 -18.63 29.38 16.51
N ALA A 792 -18.04 29.24 17.70
CA ALA A 792 -16.92 30.08 18.11
C ALA A 792 -15.96 29.37 19.06
N VAL A 793 -14.73 29.89 19.08
CA VAL A 793 -13.74 29.61 20.12
C VAL A 793 -13.42 30.91 20.87
N VAL A 794 -13.30 30.80 22.19
CA VAL A 794 -12.90 31.88 23.08
C VAL A 794 -11.58 31.49 23.71
N ASP A 795 -10.54 32.29 23.46
CA ASP A 795 -9.28 32.21 24.19
C ASP A 795 -9.48 32.84 25.57
N LYS A 796 -9.37 32.03 26.63
CA LYS A 796 -9.61 32.46 28.01
C LYS A 796 -8.45 33.31 28.56
N THR A 797 -7.27 33.24 27.95
CA THR A 797 -6.10 34.01 28.38
C THR A 797 -6.16 35.45 27.88
N THR A 798 -6.69 35.66 26.67
CA THR A 798 -6.83 36.99 26.04
C THR A 798 -8.25 37.55 26.14
N GLY A 799 -9.25 36.70 26.36
CA GLY A 799 -10.67 37.05 26.28
C GLY A 799 -11.19 37.17 24.84
N ASN A 800 -10.35 36.87 23.83
CA ASN A 800 -10.71 37.02 22.43
C ASN A 800 -11.68 35.92 22.00
N ARG A 801 -12.88 36.31 21.56
CA ARG A 801 -13.84 35.44 20.88
C ARG A 801 -13.60 35.49 19.37
N GLN A 802 -13.43 34.34 18.73
CA GLN A 802 -13.22 34.22 17.31
C GLN A 802 -14.21 33.24 16.68
N LEU A 803 -14.68 33.56 15.47
CA LEU A 803 -15.57 32.69 14.70
C LEU A 803 -14.79 31.45 14.27
N LEU A 804 -15.32 30.26 14.59
CA LEU A 804 -14.81 28.99 14.08
C LEU A 804 -16.00 28.07 13.86
N LYS A 805 -16.50 28.05 12.63
CA LYS A 805 -17.59 27.16 12.22
C LYS A 805 -17.01 25.94 11.52
N GLN A 806 -17.31 24.74 11.99
CA GLN A 806 -17.00 23.49 11.28
C GLN A 806 -18.29 22.85 10.79
N GLN A 807 -18.33 22.46 9.51
CA GLN A 807 -19.48 21.77 8.92
C GLN A 807 -19.02 20.72 7.90
N PHE A 808 -19.83 19.67 7.73
CA PHE A 808 -19.64 18.66 6.71
C PHE A 808 -20.49 18.93 5.48
N TYR A 809 -19.86 18.80 4.31
CA TYR A 809 -20.52 18.91 3.01
C TYR A 809 -20.12 17.74 2.12
N PHE A 810 -20.77 17.60 0.97
CA PHE A 810 -20.27 16.76 -0.11
C PHE A 810 -20.42 17.44 -1.47
N TYR A 811 -19.48 17.14 -2.37
CA TYR A 811 -19.66 17.37 -3.79
C TYR A 811 -20.30 16.14 -4.43
N GLU A 812 -21.29 16.35 -5.28
CA GLU A 812 -21.77 15.31 -6.19
C GLU A 812 -20.74 15.09 -7.30
N SER A 813 -20.35 13.84 -7.53
CA SER A 813 -19.41 13.49 -8.59
C SER A 813 -20.05 13.65 -9.97
N ALA A 814 -19.30 14.20 -10.94
CA ALA A 814 -19.71 14.17 -12.34
C ALA A 814 -19.80 12.71 -12.85
N GLY A 815 -20.86 12.38 -13.58
CA GLY A 815 -21.14 11.05 -14.12
C GLY A 815 -20.97 10.92 -15.64
N LEU A 816 -21.56 9.86 -16.23
CA LEU A 816 -21.46 9.54 -17.66
C LEU A 816 -22.05 10.65 -18.56
N GLY A 817 -21.37 10.92 -19.68
CA GLY A 817 -21.73 11.97 -20.66
C GLY A 817 -20.67 13.09 -20.78
N SER A 818 -19.70 13.12 -19.87
CA SER A 818 -18.47 13.93 -19.92
C SER A 818 -17.39 13.24 -19.07
N GLN A 819 -16.20 13.82 -18.88
CA GLN A 819 -15.16 13.26 -17.99
C GLN A 819 -15.73 13.02 -16.58
N PRO A 820 -15.88 11.78 -16.10
CA PRO A 820 -16.42 11.53 -14.76
C PRO A 820 -15.34 11.73 -13.68
N SER A 821 -15.80 11.87 -12.43
CA SER A 821 -14.96 11.77 -11.23
C SER A 821 -14.67 10.30 -10.94
N GLY A 822 -13.45 9.96 -10.52
CA GLY A 822 -13.00 8.58 -10.29
C GLY A 822 -11.80 8.50 -9.35
N ALA A 823 -10.99 7.45 -9.46
CA ALA A 823 -9.85 7.22 -8.58
C ALA A 823 -8.80 8.36 -8.67
N TYR A 824 -8.56 8.87 -9.87
CA TYR A 824 -7.59 9.95 -10.13
C TYR A 824 -8.27 11.32 -10.11
N ILE A 825 -9.37 11.43 -10.86
CA ILE A 825 -10.02 12.72 -11.15
C ILE A 825 -10.98 13.09 -10.04
N PHE A 826 -10.85 14.33 -9.54
CA PHE A 826 -11.92 15.01 -8.83
C PHE A 826 -12.60 15.98 -9.79
N ARG A 827 -13.87 15.71 -10.11
CA ARG A 827 -14.70 16.62 -10.90
C ARG A 827 -16.10 16.73 -10.30
N PRO A 828 -16.39 17.81 -9.58
CA PRO A 828 -17.72 18.01 -9.01
C PRO A 828 -18.72 18.40 -10.10
N SER A 829 -19.96 17.91 -10.01
CA SER A 829 -21.04 18.24 -10.95
C SER A 829 -21.51 19.70 -10.81
N LYS A 830 -21.32 20.28 -9.61
CA LYS A 830 -21.68 21.65 -9.23
C LYS A 830 -20.53 22.29 -8.44
N GLN A 831 -20.37 23.60 -8.57
CA GLN A 831 -19.34 24.34 -7.83
C GLN A 831 -19.65 24.49 -6.33
N MET A 832 -20.93 24.55 -5.97
CA MET A 832 -21.37 24.64 -4.58
C MET A 832 -21.62 23.22 -4.05
N PRO A 833 -20.97 22.82 -2.94
CA PRO A 833 -21.25 21.53 -2.32
C PRO A 833 -22.56 21.57 -1.52
N GLU A 834 -23.13 20.40 -1.29
CA GLU A 834 -24.36 20.22 -0.53
C GLU A 834 -24.04 19.97 0.95
N ILE A 835 -24.78 20.61 1.84
CA ILE A 835 -24.64 20.40 3.28
C ILE A 835 -25.20 19.02 3.65
N ILE A 836 -24.49 18.28 4.50
CA ILE A 836 -24.92 16.92 4.90
C ILE A 836 -26.12 16.96 5.86
N SER A 837 -26.09 17.86 6.84
CA SER A 837 -27.19 18.11 7.77
C SER A 837 -27.09 19.49 8.38
N GLU A 838 -28.24 20.13 8.60
CA GLU A 838 -28.36 21.39 9.34
C GLU A 838 -28.64 21.18 10.84
N SER A 839 -29.06 19.98 11.24
CA SER A 839 -29.36 19.65 12.64
C SER A 839 -28.43 18.54 13.13
N ILE A 840 -27.73 18.79 14.23
CA ILE A 840 -26.69 17.92 14.79
C ILE A 840 -27.11 17.50 16.19
N GLN A 841 -27.11 16.19 16.46
CA GLN A 841 -27.31 15.70 17.82
C GLN A 841 -26.00 15.85 18.60
N LEU A 842 -26.04 16.61 19.70
CA LEU A 842 -24.88 16.93 20.52
C LEU A 842 -24.96 16.21 21.87
N GLU A 843 -23.85 15.58 22.27
CA GLU A 843 -23.60 15.03 23.59
C GLU A 843 -22.30 15.62 24.15
N LEU A 844 -22.27 15.93 25.45
CA LEU A 844 -21.11 16.53 26.11
C LEU A 844 -20.55 15.62 27.19
N ILE A 845 -19.23 15.51 27.26
CA ILE A 845 -18.51 14.88 28.36
C ILE A 845 -17.51 15.87 28.92
N ARG A 846 -17.54 16.06 30.24
CA ARG A 846 -16.62 16.92 30.97
C ARG A 846 -15.82 16.06 31.93
N GLY A 847 -14.51 16.03 31.74
CA GLY A 847 -13.61 15.27 32.58
C GLY A 847 -12.42 16.10 33.04
N PRO A 848 -11.61 15.58 33.96
CA PRO A 848 -10.43 16.27 34.47
C PRO A 848 -9.28 16.42 33.45
N THR A 849 -9.25 15.61 32.40
CA THR A 849 -8.15 15.59 31.41
C THR A 849 -8.64 15.81 29.99
N VAL A 850 -9.80 15.24 29.64
CA VAL A 850 -10.37 15.34 28.29
C VAL A 850 -11.82 15.79 28.39
N PHE A 851 -12.19 16.70 27.50
CA PHE A 851 -13.54 17.23 27.33
C PHE A 851 -13.99 16.93 25.91
N GLU A 852 -15.20 16.39 25.73
CA GLU A 852 -15.70 15.97 24.42
C GLU A 852 -17.06 16.58 24.12
N ALA A 853 -17.22 17.03 22.88
CA ALA A 853 -18.49 17.31 22.24
C ALA A 853 -18.67 16.29 21.12
N ARG A 854 -19.58 15.34 21.31
CA ARG A 854 -19.87 14.26 20.37
C ARG A 854 -21.06 14.67 19.52
N GLN A 855 -20.84 14.74 18.22
CA GLN A 855 -21.80 15.16 17.22
C GLN A 855 -22.20 13.97 16.36
N LYS A 856 -23.48 13.59 16.40
CA LYS A 856 -24.08 12.70 15.39
C LYS A 856 -24.77 13.58 14.35
N VAL A 857 -24.16 13.67 13.15
CA VAL A 857 -24.61 14.52 12.05
C VAL A 857 -25.67 13.77 11.21
N THR A 858 -25.37 12.53 10.84
CA THR A 858 -26.30 11.59 10.20
C THR A 858 -25.99 10.16 10.68
N ASP A 859 -26.66 9.15 10.15
CA ASP A 859 -26.32 7.74 10.44
C ASP A 859 -25.01 7.28 9.78
N TRP A 860 -24.43 8.07 8.88
CA TRP A 860 -23.18 7.76 8.17
C TRP A 860 -22.10 8.85 8.34
N VAL A 861 -22.37 9.89 9.15
CA VAL A 861 -21.40 10.94 9.51
C VAL A 861 -21.51 11.26 11.00
N SER A 862 -20.41 11.10 11.72
CA SER A 862 -20.29 11.48 13.13
C SER A 862 -18.92 12.10 13.41
N GLN A 863 -18.81 12.85 14.50
CA GLN A 863 -17.57 13.48 14.93
C GLN A 863 -17.49 13.62 16.45
N THR A 864 -16.29 13.51 17.01
CA THR A 864 -15.98 13.94 18.38
C THR A 864 -15.03 15.12 18.33
N ILE A 865 -15.50 16.28 18.81
CA ILE A 865 -14.69 17.49 19.01
C ILE A 865 -14.12 17.41 20.42
N ARG A 866 -12.79 17.40 20.55
CA ARG A 866 -12.11 17.10 21.81
C ARG A 866 -11.15 18.22 22.21
N LEU A 867 -11.23 18.62 23.47
CA LEU A 867 -10.25 19.46 24.14
C LEU A 867 -9.44 18.62 25.12
N HIS A 868 -8.14 18.86 25.16
CA HIS A 868 -7.25 18.32 26.19
C HIS A 868 -6.93 19.41 27.20
N GLU A 869 -6.84 19.03 28.47
CA GLU A 869 -6.49 19.96 29.53
C GLU A 869 -5.11 20.58 29.30
N ASN A 870 -4.98 21.90 29.55
CA ASN A 870 -3.77 22.70 29.28
C ASN A 870 -3.30 22.75 27.81
N GLN A 871 -4.19 22.51 26.84
CA GLN A 871 -3.89 22.64 25.41
C GLN A 871 -4.80 23.68 24.73
N THR A 872 -4.30 24.32 23.68
CA THR A 872 -5.06 25.33 22.90
C THR A 872 -5.54 24.81 21.54
N PHE A 873 -5.09 23.63 21.11
CA PHE A 873 -5.58 23.00 19.89
C PHE A 873 -6.89 22.26 20.16
N ILE A 874 -7.68 22.10 19.10
CA ILE A 874 -8.95 21.38 19.09
C ILE A 874 -8.78 20.14 18.21
N GLU A 875 -9.08 18.96 18.73
CA GLU A 875 -9.12 17.75 17.91
C GLU A 875 -10.53 17.53 17.35
N PHE A 876 -10.60 17.25 16.06
CA PHE A 876 -11.82 16.86 15.35
C PHE A 876 -11.64 15.42 14.86
N ASP A 877 -12.16 14.45 15.62
CA ASP A 877 -12.12 13.02 15.31
C ASP A 877 -13.40 12.64 14.55
N TRP A 878 -13.30 12.47 13.24
CA TRP A 878 -14.44 12.30 12.34
C TRP A 878 -14.58 10.86 11.86
N VAL A 879 -15.81 10.41 11.63
CA VAL A 879 -16.14 9.11 11.04
C VAL A 879 -17.12 9.32 9.89
N VAL A 880 -16.72 8.90 8.69
CA VAL A 880 -17.49 9.05 7.46
C VAL A 880 -17.69 7.70 6.79
N GLY A 881 -18.93 7.38 6.46
CA GLY A 881 -19.33 6.19 5.74
C GLY A 881 -20.32 5.33 6.54
N PRO A 882 -20.87 4.25 5.94
CA PRO A 882 -20.77 3.95 4.52
C PRO A 882 -21.49 5.03 3.71
N ILE A 883 -20.80 5.63 2.74
CA ILE A 883 -21.38 6.70 1.92
C ILE A 883 -22.59 6.10 1.17
N PRO A 884 -23.80 6.68 1.27
CA PRO A 884 -25.02 6.09 0.72
C PRO A 884 -24.91 5.80 -0.78
N TYR A 885 -25.55 4.70 -1.21
CA TYR A 885 -25.71 4.32 -2.61
C TYR A 885 -27.17 4.53 -3.04
N GLU A 886 -27.43 5.48 -3.93
CA GLU A 886 -28.77 5.70 -4.49
C GLU A 886 -29.09 4.65 -5.56
N LYS A 887 -30.15 3.86 -5.33
CA LYS A 887 -30.53 2.78 -6.25
C LYS A 887 -31.09 3.24 -7.59
N LEU A 888 -31.75 4.40 -7.62
CA LEU A 888 -32.43 4.90 -8.82
C LEU A 888 -31.47 5.59 -9.78
N ILE A 889 -30.65 6.50 -9.25
CA ILE A 889 -29.61 7.24 -9.99
C ILE A 889 -28.38 7.23 -9.09
N PRO A 890 -27.40 6.33 -9.33
CA PRO A 890 -26.18 6.29 -8.53
C PRO A 890 -25.42 7.61 -8.66
N THR A 891 -25.37 8.39 -7.56
CA THR A 891 -24.65 9.67 -7.53
C THR A 891 -23.47 9.58 -6.57
N GLY A 892 -22.26 9.64 -7.13
CA GLY A 892 -21.05 9.65 -6.32
C GLY A 892 -21.00 10.85 -5.37
N LYS A 893 -20.41 10.67 -4.19
CA LYS A 893 -20.28 11.73 -3.17
C LYS A 893 -18.86 11.81 -2.68
N GLU A 894 -18.37 13.04 -2.62
CA GLU A 894 -17.01 13.39 -2.23
C GLU A 894 -17.10 14.32 -1.02
N VAL A 895 -16.95 13.73 0.17
CA VAL A 895 -17.26 14.33 1.46
C VAL A 895 -16.11 15.21 1.92
N ILE A 896 -16.43 16.43 2.38
CA ILE A 896 -15.47 17.39 2.90
C ILE A 896 -15.82 17.82 4.32
N SER A 897 -14.81 18.19 5.09
CA SER A 897 -14.97 19.03 6.29
C SER A 897 -14.48 20.43 5.97
N ARG A 898 -15.31 21.43 6.25
CA ARG A 898 -14.99 22.85 6.04
C ARG A 898 -14.94 23.60 7.36
N TYR A 899 -13.87 24.37 7.54
CA TYR A 899 -13.62 25.28 8.67
C TYR A 899 -13.73 26.72 8.18
N SER A 900 -14.66 27.49 8.73
CA SER A 900 -14.94 28.87 8.34
C SER A 900 -14.67 29.84 9.50
N THR A 901 -13.95 30.91 9.20
CA THR A 901 -13.55 31.99 10.12
C THR A 901 -13.84 33.36 9.47
N ASN A 902 -13.57 34.44 10.19
CA ASN A 902 -13.61 35.81 9.66
C ASN A 902 -12.23 36.31 9.16
N ILE A 903 -11.24 35.42 9.00
CA ILE A 903 -9.89 35.79 8.56
C ILE A 903 -9.94 36.31 7.13
N ALA A 904 -9.46 37.54 6.92
CA ALA A 904 -9.38 38.16 5.59
C ALA A 904 -8.15 37.66 4.82
N SER A 905 -8.20 36.42 4.33
CA SER A 905 -7.07 35.75 3.70
C SER A 905 -6.74 36.21 2.27
N ALA A 906 -7.59 37.04 1.64
CA ALA A 906 -7.37 37.65 0.32
C ALA A 906 -7.06 36.61 -0.78
N GLY A 907 -7.76 35.48 -0.76
CA GLY A 907 -7.53 34.36 -1.69
C GLY A 907 -6.20 33.61 -1.49
N ILE A 908 -5.46 33.88 -0.43
CA ILE A 908 -4.15 33.25 -0.13
C ILE A 908 -4.32 32.20 0.96
N PHE A 909 -3.72 31.03 0.74
CA PHE A 909 -3.59 29.98 1.73
C PHE A 909 -2.25 29.26 1.53
N TYR A 910 -1.91 28.35 2.44
CA TYR A 910 -0.61 27.71 2.48
C TYR A 910 -0.79 26.21 2.69
N THR A 911 -0.05 25.39 1.94
CA THR A 911 -0.03 23.93 2.08
C THR A 911 1.40 23.45 2.22
N ASP A 912 1.61 22.30 2.85
CA ASP A 912 2.91 21.65 2.82
C ASP A 912 3.28 21.11 1.42
N SER A 913 4.57 20.87 1.20
CA SER A 913 5.11 19.99 0.15
C SER A 913 5.66 18.75 0.85
N ASN A 914 4.95 17.62 0.70
CA ASN A 914 5.28 16.32 1.30
C ASN A 914 5.55 16.40 2.81
N GLY A 915 4.92 17.35 3.51
CA GLY A 915 4.93 17.45 4.96
C GLY A 915 5.96 18.40 5.54
N ARG A 916 6.78 19.03 4.69
CA ARG A 916 7.97 19.76 5.13
C ARG A 916 7.95 21.24 4.78
N GLN A 917 8.29 21.60 3.54
CA GLN A 917 8.26 23.00 3.09
C GLN A 917 6.82 23.52 3.07
N VAL A 918 6.61 24.80 3.34
CA VAL A 918 5.32 25.46 3.18
C VAL A 918 5.31 26.27 1.88
N LEU A 919 4.33 25.99 1.03
CA LEU A 919 4.13 26.66 -0.24
C LEU A 919 2.91 27.58 -0.19
N LYS A 920 3.08 28.80 -0.70
CA LYS A 920 1.99 29.78 -0.85
C LYS A 920 1.11 29.38 -2.04
N ARG A 921 -0.19 29.29 -1.82
CA ARG A 921 -1.22 29.05 -2.82
C ARG A 921 -2.07 30.31 -2.99
N THR A 922 -2.48 30.59 -4.22
CA THR A 922 -3.40 31.70 -4.53
C THR A 922 -4.56 31.14 -5.32
N ARG A 923 -5.78 31.28 -4.79
CA ARG A 923 -7.00 30.78 -5.44
C ARG A 923 -7.12 31.34 -6.86
N ASN A 924 -7.46 30.48 -7.81
CA ASN A 924 -7.63 30.78 -9.24
C ASN A 924 -6.36 31.33 -9.92
N SER A 925 -5.18 30.91 -9.47
CA SER A 925 -3.91 31.41 -9.99
C SER A 925 -2.83 30.34 -9.96
N TYR A 926 -1.89 30.44 -10.91
CA TYR A 926 -0.67 29.65 -10.93
C TYR A 926 0.56 30.56 -11.04
N PRO A 927 1.66 30.32 -10.30
CA PRO A 927 2.80 31.25 -10.29
C PRO A 927 3.53 31.38 -11.63
N THR A 928 3.64 30.27 -12.39
CA THR A 928 4.56 30.16 -13.52
C THR A 928 3.92 30.07 -14.91
N PHE A 929 2.59 30.03 -15.02
CA PHE A 929 1.90 30.03 -16.31
C PHE A 929 0.52 30.70 -16.24
N PRO A 930 -0.01 31.19 -17.38
CA PRO A 930 -1.38 31.70 -17.45
C PRO A 930 -2.39 30.61 -17.11
N PHE A 931 -3.02 30.72 -15.94
CA PHE A 931 -4.00 29.76 -15.48
C PHE A 931 -5.39 30.11 -16.01
N ASN A 932 -5.91 29.28 -16.92
CA ASN A 932 -7.31 29.34 -17.31
C ASN A 932 -8.09 28.39 -16.41
N ASN A 933 -8.84 28.95 -15.46
CA ASN A 933 -9.54 28.15 -14.47
C ASN A 933 -10.84 27.57 -15.04
N THR A 934 -10.76 26.33 -15.51
CA THR A 934 -11.86 25.64 -16.17
C THR A 934 -12.67 24.76 -15.22
N GLU A 935 -12.07 24.41 -14.07
CA GLU A 935 -12.72 23.70 -12.97
C GLU A 935 -12.48 24.48 -11.66
N PRO A 936 -13.31 25.49 -11.33
CA PRO A 936 -13.04 26.43 -10.24
C PRO A 936 -12.93 25.85 -8.83
N VAL A 937 -13.40 24.61 -8.66
CA VAL A 937 -13.23 23.84 -7.42
C VAL A 937 -11.98 22.98 -7.54
N ALA A 938 -11.97 21.99 -8.43
CA ALA A 938 -10.92 20.98 -8.50
C ALA A 938 -9.53 21.57 -8.82
N GLY A 939 -9.45 22.63 -9.62
CA GLY A 939 -8.20 23.33 -9.95
C GLY A 939 -7.59 24.13 -8.80
N ASN A 940 -8.28 24.23 -7.66
CA ASN A 940 -7.79 24.86 -6.44
C ASN A 940 -7.50 23.86 -5.32
N TYR A 941 -7.66 22.56 -5.55
CA TYR A 941 -7.29 21.54 -4.58
C TYR A 941 -5.80 21.22 -4.67
N TYR A 942 -5.14 21.11 -3.52
CA TYR A 942 -3.72 20.80 -3.39
C TYR A 942 -3.52 19.66 -2.40
N PRO A 943 -2.46 18.85 -2.57
CA PRO A 943 -2.12 17.84 -1.58
C PRO A 943 -1.67 18.48 -0.26
N VAL A 944 -2.08 17.86 0.85
CA VAL A 944 -1.65 18.18 2.21
C VAL A 944 -1.34 16.86 2.90
N THR A 945 -0.10 16.70 3.37
CA THR A 945 0.32 15.49 4.11
C THR A 945 0.61 15.78 5.57
N ASN A 946 0.67 17.05 5.98
CA ASN A 946 1.04 17.40 7.35
C ASN A 946 0.36 18.68 7.87
N ARG A 947 0.21 19.72 7.03
CA ARG A 947 -0.33 21.01 7.47
C ARG A 947 -0.87 21.86 6.33
N LEU A 948 -1.97 22.55 6.62
CA LEU A 948 -2.43 23.69 5.83
C LEU A 948 -2.87 24.83 6.74
N PHE A 949 -2.76 26.07 6.24
CA PHE A 949 -3.25 27.23 6.98
C PHE A 949 -3.63 28.39 6.07
N LEU A 950 -4.44 29.30 6.63
CA LEU A 950 -4.66 30.64 6.10
C LEU A 950 -4.50 31.66 7.22
N LYS A 951 -4.21 32.90 6.86
CA LYS A 951 -3.98 33.98 7.83
C LYS A 951 -4.30 35.34 7.27
N ASP A 952 -4.55 36.28 8.17
CA ASP A 952 -4.54 37.71 7.91
C ASP A 952 -3.33 38.37 8.62
N ALA A 953 -3.44 39.64 9.01
CA ALA A 953 -2.37 40.38 9.67
C ALA A 953 -2.10 39.93 11.12
N SER A 954 -3.09 39.35 11.81
CA SER A 954 -2.99 39.01 13.24
C SER A 954 -3.31 37.55 13.54
N THR A 955 -4.20 36.92 12.80
CA THR A 955 -4.75 35.60 13.13
C THR A 955 -4.45 34.58 12.04
N GLN A 956 -4.07 33.36 12.45
CA GLN A 956 -3.85 32.21 11.59
C GLN A 956 -4.74 31.04 12.01
N LEU A 957 -5.51 30.49 11.06
CA LEU A 957 -6.17 29.20 11.20
C LEU A 957 -5.25 28.13 10.61
N THR A 958 -4.82 27.17 11.43
CA THR A 958 -4.00 26.03 11.02
C THR A 958 -4.76 24.73 11.22
N VAL A 959 -4.71 23.84 10.23
CA VAL A 959 -5.27 22.49 10.30
C VAL A 959 -4.15 21.49 10.03
N LEU A 960 -3.99 20.52 10.93
CA LEU A 960 -3.03 19.43 10.83
C LEU A 960 -3.82 18.12 10.63
N PRO A 961 -3.86 17.55 9.41
CA PRO A 961 -4.48 16.25 9.19
C PRO A 961 -3.61 15.11 9.73
N ASP A 962 -4.23 13.97 10.03
CA ASP A 962 -3.56 12.73 10.44
C ASP A 962 -3.10 11.85 9.27
N ARG A 963 -3.36 12.30 8.04
CA ARG A 963 -3.12 11.56 6.80
C ARG A 963 -3.01 12.50 5.60
N ALA A 964 -2.59 11.97 4.46
CA ALA A 964 -2.64 12.70 3.20
C ALA A 964 -4.08 12.98 2.79
N GLN A 965 -4.38 14.24 2.50
CA GLN A 965 -5.69 14.69 2.04
C GLN A 965 -5.57 15.78 0.97
N ALA A 966 -6.55 15.82 0.08
CA ALA A 966 -6.72 16.93 -0.82
C ALA A 966 -7.46 18.09 -0.11
N ALA A 967 -6.95 19.32 -0.22
CA ALA A 967 -7.50 20.46 0.50
C ALA A 967 -7.46 21.76 -0.31
N SER A 968 -8.30 22.74 0.08
CA SER A 968 -8.41 24.03 -0.59
C SER A 968 -8.87 25.16 0.31
N SER A 969 -8.79 26.39 -0.21
CA SER A 969 -9.45 27.59 0.32
C SER A 969 -10.27 28.26 -0.78
N LEU A 970 -11.53 27.82 -0.95
CA LEU A 970 -12.42 28.31 -2.02
C LEU A 970 -13.10 29.66 -1.71
N ALA A 971 -13.03 30.10 -0.46
CA ALA A 971 -13.50 31.42 -0.01
C ALA A 971 -12.55 31.97 1.05
N ASP A 972 -12.51 33.30 1.21
CA ASP A 972 -11.70 33.92 2.25
C ASP A 972 -12.16 33.47 3.64
N GLY A 973 -11.19 33.24 4.53
CA GLY A 973 -11.44 32.73 5.88
C GLY A 973 -11.90 31.28 5.95
N SER A 974 -11.94 30.55 4.83
CA SER A 974 -12.41 29.16 4.76
C SER A 974 -11.31 28.20 4.29
N LEU A 975 -11.16 27.08 5.01
CA LEU A 975 -10.37 25.93 4.60
C LEU A 975 -11.27 24.69 4.51
N GLU A 976 -11.09 23.87 3.49
CA GLU A 976 -11.77 22.58 3.37
C GLU A 976 -10.81 21.45 3.02
N LEU A 977 -11.08 20.27 3.58
CA LEU A 977 -10.33 19.04 3.35
C LEU A 977 -11.30 17.94 2.93
N MET A 978 -10.93 17.20 1.89
CA MET A 978 -11.66 16.00 1.47
C MET A 978 -11.37 14.85 2.42
N LEU A 979 -12.42 14.23 2.94
CA LEU A 979 -12.31 13.17 3.96
C LEU A 979 -12.46 11.78 3.34
N HIS A 980 -13.46 11.63 2.46
CA HIS A 980 -13.82 10.34 1.88
C HIS A 980 -14.54 10.54 0.55
N ARG A 981 -14.39 9.58 -0.37
CA ARG A 981 -14.97 9.63 -1.70
C ARG A 981 -15.56 8.28 -2.05
N ARG A 982 -16.69 8.30 -2.72
CA ARG A 982 -17.27 7.11 -3.36
C ARG A 982 -17.84 7.52 -4.71
N CYS A 983 -17.18 7.06 -5.77
CA CYS A 983 -17.53 7.35 -7.16
C CYS A 983 -18.04 6.07 -7.83
N PHE A 984 -19.04 6.19 -8.71
CA PHE A 984 -19.70 5.04 -9.34
C PHE A 984 -19.33 4.84 -10.82
N PHE A 985 -18.36 5.61 -11.30
CA PHE A 985 -17.84 5.51 -12.66
C PHE A 985 -16.30 5.47 -12.61
N ASP A 986 -15.72 4.78 -13.58
CA ASP A 986 -14.29 4.85 -13.89
C ASP A 986 -14.01 6.18 -14.60
N ASP A 987 -12.85 6.79 -14.34
CA ASP A 987 -12.43 8.06 -14.92
C ASP A 987 -11.64 7.93 -16.23
N HIS A 988 -11.53 6.72 -16.77
CA HIS A 988 -10.91 6.38 -18.06
C HIS A 988 -9.41 6.67 -18.13
N PHE A 989 -8.70 6.57 -17.00
CA PHE A 989 -7.25 6.68 -16.93
C PHE A 989 -6.53 5.33 -16.68
N GLY A 990 -7.22 4.22 -16.95
CA GLY A 990 -6.60 2.90 -17.12
C GLY A 990 -6.84 1.89 -16.00
N VAL A 991 -7.28 2.32 -14.81
CA VAL A 991 -7.60 1.39 -13.71
C VAL A 991 -8.80 0.48 -14.03
N ASP A 992 -9.70 0.97 -14.88
CA ASP A 992 -10.92 0.28 -15.35
C ASP A 992 -11.83 -0.17 -14.19
N GLU A 993 -11.87 0.60 -13.10
CA GLU A 993 -12.65 0.35 -11.90
C GLU A 993 -13.13 1.66 -11.27
N ALA A 994 -14.41 1.72 -10.90
CA ALA A 994 -14.94 2.85 -10.14
C ALA A 994 -14.39 2.83 -8.70
N LEU A 995 -14.16 4.01 -8.11
CA LEU A 995 -13.78 4.16 -6.70
C LEU A 995 -14.97 3.85 -5.77
N ASN A 996 -15.28 2.57 -5.61
CA ASN A 996 -16.46 2.04 -4.91
C ASN A 996 -16.08 0.95 -3.90
N GLU A 997 -15.24 1.32 -2.93
CA GLU A 997 -14.72 0.39 -1.93
C GLU A 997 -15.86 -0.25 -1.11
N PRO A 998 -15.92 -1.59 -1.01
CA PRO A 998 -17.09 -2.29 -0.46
C PRO A 998 -17.18 -2.24 1.07
N GLY A 999 -16.08 -2.02 1.80
CA GLY A 999 -16.03 -2.12 3.26
C GLY A 999 -16.28 -3.54 3.79
N LYS A 1000 -16.28 -3.72 5.13
CA LYS A 1000 -16.39 -5.05 5.79
C LYS A 1000 -17.70 -5.77 5.46
N ASP A 1001 -18.81 -5.04 5.30
CA ASP A 1001 -20.16 -5.59 5.09
C ASP A 1001 -20.68 -5.47 3.65
N GLY A 1002 -19.86 -4.94 2.73
CA GLY A 1002 -20.22 -4.76 1.32
C GLY A 1002 -21.11 -3.54 1.03
N ARG A 1003 -21.47 -2.73 2.04
CA ARG A 1003 -22.33 -1.55 1.85
C ARG A 1003 -21.57 -0.27 1.52
N GLY A 1004 -20.25 -0.27 1.66
CA GLY A 1004 -19.35 0.88 1.45
C GLY A 1004 -18.32 0.98 2.57
N LEU A 1005 -17.11 1.46 2.25
CA LEU A 1005 -16.07 1.67 3.25
C LEU A 1005 -16.45 2.77 4.26
N VAL A 1006 -16.18 2.52 5.54
CA VAL A 1006 -16.22 3.49 6.63
C VAL A 1006 -14.79 3.88 6.96
N VAL A 1007 -14.53 5.19 7.02
CA VAL A 1007 -13.22 5.73 7.39
C VAL A 1007 -13.35 6.60 8.63
N ARG A 1008 -12.35 6.49 9.51
CA ARG A 1008 -12.15 7.39 10.66
C ARG A 1008 -10.82 8.13 10.49
N GLY A 1009 -10.79 9.41 10.83
CA GLY A 1009 -9.58 10.21 10.84
C GLY A 1009 -9.68 11.40 11.77
N LYS A 1010 -8.59 12.18 11.87
CA LYS A 1010 -8.47 13.28 12.82
C LYS A 1010 -7.88 14.52 12.18
N HIS A 1011 -8.45 15.67 12.49
CA HIS A 1011 -7.79 16.96 12.29
C HIS A 1011 -7.46 17.61 13.62
N THR A 1012 -6.26 18.17 13.74
CA THR A 1012 -5.89 19.05 14.86
C THR A 1012 -5.92 20.50 14.38
N VAL A 1013 -6.76 21.32 14.99
CA VAL A 1013 -7.05 22.68 14.54
C VAL A 1013 -6.56 23.69 15.56
N LEU A 1014 -5.86 24.72 15.09
CA LEU A 1014 -5.34 25.81 15.91
C LEU A 1014 -5.78 27.16 15.33
N LEU A 1015 -6.12 28.07 16.23
CA LEU A 1015 -6.41 29.46 15.90
C LEU A 1015 -5.52 30.35 16.77
N GLN A 1016 -4.55 31.01 16.15
CA GLN A 1016 -3.39 31.57 16.86
C GLN A 1016 -2.97 32.94 16.31
N ASP A 1017 -2.21 33.69 17.11
CA ASP A 1017 -1.51 34.87 16.63
C ASP A 1017 -0.44 34.48 15.60
N VAL A 1018 -0.37 35.21 14.49
CA VAL A 1018 0.54 34.92 13.38
C VAL A 1018 2.01 34.88 13.82
N LYS A 1019 2.40 35.65 14.86
CA LYS A 1019 3.79 35.70 15.36
C LYS A 1019 4.19 34.44 16.11
N THR A 1020 3.24 33.73 16.71
CA THR A 1020 3.51 32.54 17.53
C THR A 1020 3.02 31.24 16.88
N ALA A 1021 2.22 31.32 15.82
CA ALA A 1021 1.64 30.14 15.16
C ALA A 1021 2.70 29.10 14.79
N ALA A 1022 3.80 29.50 14.16
CA ALA A 1022 4.87 28.58 13.75
C ALA A 1022 5.50 27.83 14.93
N SER A 1023 5.74 28.52 16.05
CA SER A 1023 6.30 27.91 17.27
C SER A 1023 5.44 26.78 17.83
N THR A 1024 4.14 26.77 17.51
CA THR A 1024 3.20 25.75 17.98
C THR A 1024 2.95 24.68 16.93
N HIS A 1025 2.56 25.05 15.70
CA HIS A 1025 2.14 24.06 14.72
C HIS A 1025 3.31 23.24 14.17
N ARG A 1026 4.55 23.75 14.14
CA ARG A 1026 5.72 23.01 13.65
C ARG A 1026 6.00 21.79 14.54
N PRO A 1027 6.26 21.92 15.85
CA PRO A 1027 6.44 20.77 16.74
C PRO A 1027 5.19 19.89 16.83
N LEU A 1028 3.99 20.49 16.90
CA LEU A 1028 2.77 19.72 17.05
C LEU A 1028 2.53 18.79 15.86
N ALA A 1029 2.79 19.22 14.62
CA ALA A 1029 2.60 18.37 13.47
C ALA A 1029 3.63 17.22 13.37
N VAL A 1030 4.84 17.42 13.91
CA VAL A 1030 5.78 16.31 14.12
C VAL A 1030 5.22 15.33 15.15
N GLY A 1031 4.62 15.82 16.22
CA GLY A 1031 3.96 14.99 17.24
C GLY A 1031 2.68 14.28 16.76
N VAL A 1032 1.95 14.85 15.81
CA VAL A 1032 0.80 14.19 15.14
C VAL A 1032 1.31 13.01 14.31
N PHE A 1033 2.37 13.22 13.53
CA PHE A 1033 2.98 12.18 12.71
C PHE A 1033 3.66 11.07 13.55
N ASN A 1034 4.40 11.48 14.58
CA ASN A 1034 5.14 10.60 15.49
C ASN A 1034 4.45 10.55 16.87
N LYS A 1035 3.19 10.14 16.89
CA LYS A 1035 2.42 10.05 18.14
C LYS A 1035 2.99 8.94 19.06
N PRO A 1036 3.00 9.12 20.39
CA PRO A 1036 3.34 8.04 21.32
C PRO A 1036 2.47 6.80 21.12
N VAL A 1037 3.08 5.61 21.12
CA VAL A 1037 2.37 4.36 20.82
C VAL A 1037 2.29 3.45 22.04
N PRO A 1038 1.07 3.07 22.47
CA PRO A 1038 0.88 2.09 23.53
C PRO A 1038 1.01 0.65 23.01
N MET A 1039 1.69 -0.18 23.79
CA MET A 1039 1.76 -1.64 23.63
C MET A 1039 1.27 -2.30 24.92
N PHE A 1040 0.48 -3.36 24.80
CA PHE A 1040 -0.23 -3.95 25.93
C PHE A 1040 0.30 -5.33 26.28
N ALA A 1041 0.44 -5.61 27.57
CA ALA A 1041 0.83 -6.91 28.08
C ALA A 1041 -0.11 -7.36 29.21
N ASP A 1042 -0.53 -8.62 29.17
CA ASP A 1042 -1.25 -9.27 30.26
C ASP A 1042 -0.31 -9.48 31.44
N VAL A 1043 -0.73 -9.06 32.63
CA VAL A 1043 0.05 -9.19 33.86
C VAL A 1043 -0.84 -9.58 35.03
N GLN A 1044 -0.33 -10.45 35.90
CA GLN A 1044 -1.04 -10.90 37.10
C GLN A 1044 -0.85 -9.96 38.29
N ASP A 1045 0.36 -9.41 38.46
CA ASP A 1045 0.72 -8.59 39.63
C ASP A 1045 1.79 -7.55 39.25
N TYR A 1046 1.52 -6.28 39.58
CA TYR A 1046 2.38 -5.16 39.21
C TYR A 1046 3.69 -5.05 40.02
N PRO A 1047 3.70 -5.23 41.35
CA PRO A 1047 4.92 -5.40 42.13
C PRO A 1047 5.94 -6.38 41.52
N THR A 1048 5.50 -7.57 41.12
CA THR A 1048 6.35 -8.59 40.49
C THR A 1048 6.83 -8.13 39.12
N TYR A 1049 5.94 -7.53 38.31
CA TYR A 1049 6.32 -6.98 37.02
C TYR A 1049 7.43 -5.92 37.15
N ARG A 1050 7.26 -4.94 38.04
CA ARG A 1050 8.26 -3.88 38.28
C ARG A 1050 9.59 -4.38 38.83
N LYS A 1051 9.56 -5.46 39.61
CA LYS A 1051 10.79 -6.09 40.13
C LYS A 1051 11.59 -6.76 39.02
N ASN A 1052 10.91 -7.30 38.02
CA ASN A 1052 11.53 -8.14 36.99
C ASN A 1052 11.82 -7.37 35.68
N TYR A 1053 11.14 -6.25 35.42
CA TYR A 1053 11.20 -5.53 34.14
C TYR A 1053 11.37 -4.01 34.31
N LEU A 1054 12.02 -3.39 33.33
CA LEU A 1054 12.10 -1.93 33.23
C LEU A 1054 10.73 -1.34 32.90
N THR A 1055 10.24 -0.42 33.74
CA THR A 1055 8.95 0.28 33.55
C THR A 1055 9.10 1.72 33.07
N ARG A 1056 10.34 2.19 32.95
CA ARG A 1056 10.70 3.51 32.43
C ARG A 1056 12.05 3.45 31.73
N PHE A 1057 12.16 4.16 30.61
CA PHE A 1057 13.39 4.35 29.87
C PHE A 1057 13.41 5.74 29.24
N ALA A 1058 14.60 6.37 29.19
CA ALA A 1058 14.85 7.60 28.46
C ALA A 1058 16.04 7.36 27.51
N GLY A 1059 15.83 7.61 26.22
CA GLY A 1059 16.86 7.37 25.20
C GLY A 1059 17.91 8.48 25.13
N LEU A 1060 17.52 9.70 25.49
CA LEU A 1060 18.40 10.88 25.44
C LEU A 1060 18.86 11.32 26.83
N ILE A 1061 20.08 11.87 26.91
CA ILE A 1061 20.60 12.50 28.13
C ILE A 1061 19.81 13.78 28.45
N LYS A 1062 19.44 14.53 27.40
CA LYS A 1062 18.68 15.77 27.46
C LYS A 1062 17.73 15.84 26.26
N GLU A 1063 16.57 16.43 26.48
CA GLU A 1063 15.65 16.81 25.41
C GLU A 1063 16.33 17.65 24.32
N LEU A 1064 16.00 17.34 23.07
CA LEU A 1064 16.40 18.15 21.93
C LEU A 1064 15.60 19.46 21.90
N PRO A 1065 16.19 20.57 21.44
CA PRO A 1065 15.45 21.81 21.24
C PRO A 1065 14.19 21.61 20.36
N ALA A 1066 13.13 22.38 20.60
CA ALA A 1066 11.86 22.22 19.88
C ALA A 1066 11.96 22.41 18.35
N SER A 1067 13.03 23.03 17.87
CA SER A 1067 13.32 23.16 16.44
C SER A 1067 13.98 21.94 15.81
N ILE A 1068 14.41 20.96 16.61
CA ILE A 1068 15.12 19.77 16.17
C ILE A 1068 14.29 18.52 16.39
N ASN A 1069 14.15 17.72 15.34
CA ASN A 1069 13.49 16.42 15.39
C ASN A 1069 14.48 15.29 15.05
N VAL A 1070 14.25 14.11 15.67
CA VAL A 1070 14.90 12.86 15.26
C VAL A 1070 14.06 12.27 14.14
N LEU A 1071 14.50 12.48 12.91
CA LEU A 1071 13.80 12.00 11.73
C LEU A 1071 13.84 10.47 11.64
N SER A 1072 15.03 9.90 11.83
CA SER A 1072 15.25 8.45 11.76
C SER A 1072 16.35 8.04 12.72
N LEU A 1073 16.16 6.91 13.38
CA LEU A 1073 17.18 6.22 14.16
C LEU A 1073 17.09 4.73 13.82
N GLU A 1074 18.15 4.19 13.24
CA GLU A 1074 18.13 2.84 12.67
C GLU A 1074 19.43 2.09 12.96
N GLN A 1075 19.35 0.91 13.53
CA GLN A 1075 20.53 0.06 13.68
C GLN A 1075 20.94 -0.51 12.31
N ARG A 1076 22.22 -0.36 11.96
CA ARG A 1076 22.80 -0.85 10.69
C ARG A 1076 23.68 -2.08 10.83
N SER A 1077 24.27 -2.26 12.00
CA SER A 1077 25.01 -3.45 12.37
C SER A 1077 25.05 -3.54 13.90
N GLN A 1078 25.74 -4.55 14.44
CA GLN A 1078 25.89 -4.68 15.90
C GLN A 1078 26.45 -3.42 16.58
N ASN A 1079 27.31 -2.65 15.91
CA ASN A 1079 28.00 -1.50 16.49
C ASN A 1079 27.77 -0.17 15.74
N THR A 1080 26.85 -0.13 14.77
CA THR A 1080 26.61 1.09 13.97
C THR A 1080 25.14 1.45 13.91
N VAL A 1081 24.85 2.73 14.06
CA VAL A 1081 23.50 3.31 14.03
C VAL A 1081 23.46 4.46 13.02
N LEU A 1082 22.49 4.45 12.13
CA LEU A 1082 22.16 5.59 11.28
C LEU A 1082 21.25 6.54 12.06
N LEU A 1083 21.66 7.80 12.17
CA LEU A 1083 20.91 8.88 12.79
C LEU A 1083 20.63 9.95 11.73
N ARG A 1084 19.37 10.38 11.64
CA ARG A 1084 18.98 11.60 10.93
C ARG A 1084 18.39 12.59 11.92
N LEU A 1085 18.95 13.79 11.91
CA LEU A 1085 18.44 14.95 12.66
C LEU A 1085 18.02 16.02 11.67
N GLU A 1086 16.92 16.68 11.95
CA GLU A 1086 16.41 17.74 11.09
C GLU A 1086 16.07 19.01 11.87
N HIS A 1087 16.10 20.14 11.17
CA HIS A 1087 15.56 21.40 11.65
C HIS A 1087 14.18 21.67 11.03
N ILE A 1088 13.12 21.65 11.84
CA ILE A 1088 11.73 21.58 11.33
C ILE A 1088 11.16 22.94 10.87
N PHE A 1089 11.80 24.04 11.25
CA PHE A 1089 11.39 25.40 10.86
C PHE A 1089 12.04 25.85 9.55
N GLN A 1090 11.33 26.66 8.78
CA GLN A 1090 11.88 27.49 7.70
C GLN A 1090 12.51 28.76 8.25
N ALA A 1091 13.31 29.43 7.41
CA ALA A 1091 13.91 30.69 7.78
C ALA A 1091 12.81 31.74 8.06
N ASN A 1092 12.99 32.52 9.12
CA ASN A 1092 12.11 33.64 9.50
C ASN A 1092 10.66 33.26 9.87
N GLU A 1093 10.35 31.99 10.14
CA GLU A 1093 9.04 31.59 10.65
C GLU A 1093 8.85 31.95 12.13
N ASP A 1094 9.92 31.86 12.92
CA ASP A 1094 9.95 32.23 14.32
C ASP A 1094 11.24 33.00 14.65
N ALA A 1095 11.13 34.01 15.52
CA ALA A 1095 12.26 34.89 15.85
C ALA A 1095 13.43 34.16 16.54
N THR A 1096 13.16 33.05 17.23
CA THR A 1096 14.16 32.29 17.99
C THR A 1096 14.34 30.88 17.42
N LEU A 1097 13.25 30.17 17.17
CA LEU A 1097 13.25 28.76 16.77
C LEU A 1097 13.67 28.54 15.31
N SER A 1098 13.70 29.58 14.47
CA SER A 1098 14.31 29.55 13.13
C SER A 1098 15.81 29.86 13.14
N SER A 1099 16.49 29.79 14.29
CA SER A 1099 17.95 29.99 14.38
C SER A 1099 18.72 28.67 14.30
N PRO A 1100 19.95 28.64 13.74
CA PRO A 1100 20.76 27.44 13.71
C PRO A 1100 21.02 26.84 15.11
N VAL A 1101 20.99 25.51 15.21
CA VAL A 1101 21.17 24.78 16.47
C VAL A 1101 22.41 23.90 16.40
N THR A 1102 23.22 23.91 17.46
CA THR A 1102 24.42 23.09 17.58
C THR A 1102 24.22 21.93 18.55
N ILE A 1103 24.60 20.72 18.15
CA ILE A 1103 24.39 19.47 18.91
C ILE A 1103 25.70 18.68 18.96
N ASP A 1104 26.06 18.17 20.14
CA ASP A 1104 27.18 17.25 20.32
C ASP A 1104 26.66 15.80 20.33
N LEU A 1105 26.85 15.09 19.23
CA LEU A 1105 26.38 13.72 19.02
C LEU A 1105 26.99 12.73 20.03
N LYS A 1106 28.16 13.02 20.61
CA LYS A 1106 28.76 12.17 21.66
C LYS A 1106 28.04 12.25 23.00
N LYS A 1107 27.21 13.28 23.21
CA LYS A 1107 26.45 13.52 24.44
C LYS A 1107 24.94 13.39 24.22
N LEU A 1108 24.53 12.74 23.13
CA LEU A 1108 23.13 12.66 22.76
C LEU A 1108 22.40 11.54 23.54
N PHE A 1109 22.93 10.32 23.49
CA PHE A 1109 22.24 9.13 24.00
C PHE A 1109 22.60 8.80 25.45
N ALA A 1110 21.62 8.37 26.23
CA ALA A 1110 21.81 8.04 27.64
C ALA A 1110 22.54 6.71 27.88
N ARG A 1111 22.40 5.74 26.96
CA ARG A 1111 22.99 4.39 27.09
C ARG A 1111 23.95 3.99 25.97
N LEU A 1112 24.02 4.76 24.89
CA LEU A 1112 24.93 4.50 23.77
C LEU A 1112 26.10 5.47 23.82
N THR A 1113 27.32 4.93 23.88
CA THR A 1113 28.54 5.74 23.79
C THR A 1113 28.96 5.87 22.32
N VAL A 1114 28.86 7.07 21.75
CA VAL A 1114 29.30 7.32 20.36
C VAL A 1114 30.82 7.48 20.33
N THR A 1115 31.48 6.61 19.58
CA THR A 1115 32.95 6.57 19.45
C THR A 1115 33.44 7.22 18.16
N ALA A 1116 32.66 7.14 17.08
CA ALA A 1116 32.97 7.76 15.79
C ALA A 1116 31.70 8.24 15.08
N VAL A 1117 31.85 9.26 14.23
CA VAL A 1117 30.79 9.88 13.42
C VAL A 1117 31.28 9.97 11.99
N GLN A 1118 30.41 9.61 11.04
CA GLN A 1118 30.60 9.83 9.61
C GLN A 1118 29.33 10.44 9.03
N GLU A 1119 29.41 11.64 8.50
CA GLU A 1119 28.31 12.25 7.74
C GLU A 1119 28.09 11.49 6.44
N LEU A 1120 26.82 11.33 6.03
CA LEU A 1120 26.42 10.67 4.80
C LEU A 1120 25.50 11.59 3.97
N SER A 1121 25.34 11.28 2.68
CA SER A 1121 24.23 11.83 1.89
C SER A 1121 22.88 11.42 2.49
N LEU A 1122 21.81 12.12 2.12
CA LEU A 1122 20.48 11.87 2.66
C LEU A 1122 20.01 10.41 2.46
N GLY A 1123 20.32 9.82 1.31
CA GLY A 1123 20.03 8.42 0.97
C GLY A 1123 20.95 7.39 1.63
N ALA A 1124 21.83 7.81 2.54
CA ALA A 1124 22.81 6.99 3.28
C ALA A 1124 23.78 6.14 2.43
N ASN A 1125 23.81 6.35 1.11
CA ASN A 1125 24.62 5.55 0.19
C ASN A 1125 26.02 6.15 -0.06
N ARG A 1126 26.23 7.45 0.16
CA ARG A 1126 27.48 8.18 -0.12
C ARG A 1126 28.04 8.81 1.16
N ASN A 1127 29.37 8.85 1.29
CA ASN A 1127 30.02 9.53 2.40
C ASN A 1127 30.05 11.04 2.15
N GLY A 1128 29.67 11.81 3.16
CA GLY A 1128 29.92 13.24 3.25
C GLY A 1128 31.32 13.55 3.81
N PRO A 1129 31.74 14.81 3.80
CA PRO A 1129 33.05 15.21 4.31
C PRO A 1129 33.12 15.28 5.85
N GLY A 1130 31.99 15.40 6.55
CA GLY A 1130 31.95 15.58 8.00
C GLY A 1130 32.32 14.33 8.79
N THR A 1131 33.24 14.47 9.75
CA THR A 1131 33.53 13.47 10.80
C THR A 1131 33.43 14.06 12.21
N ASP A 1132 33.09 15.35 12.30
CA ASP A 1132 32.95 16.05 13.57
C ASP A 1132 31.73 15.54 14.34
N SER A 1133 31.90 15.36 15.65
CA SER A 1133 30.78 14.99 16.53
C SER A 1133 29.91 16.17 16.93
N THR A 1134 30.39 17.40 16.78
CA THR A 1134 29.61 18.61 17.02
C THR A 1134 29.11 19.16 15.69
N ILE A 1135 27.80 19.13 15.51
CA ILE A 1135 27.13 19.51 14.25
C ILE A 1135 26.29 20.76 14.46
N THR A 1136 26.12 21.57 13.42
CA THR A 1136 25.19 22.69 13.42
C THR A 1136 24.16 22.51 12.32
N LEU A 1137 22.88 22.45 12.68
CA LEU A 1137 21.75 22.36 11.76
C LEU A 1137 21.12 23.74 11.59
N LYS A 1138 21.05 24.20 10.34
CA LYS A 1138 20.33 25.43 9.94
C LYS A 1138 18.86 25.12 9.65
N PRO A 1139 17.98 26.14 9.57
CA PRO A 1139 16.60 25.96 9.14
C PRO A 1139 16.46 25.08 7.91
N GLN A 1140 15.47 24.18 7.95
CA GLN A 1140 15.20 23.12 6.96
C GLN A 1140 16.31 22.10 6.74
N GLN A 1141 17.49 22.17 7.34
CA GLN A 1141 18.56 21.22 7.07
C GLN A 1141 18.27 19.84 7.68
N ILE A 1142 18.54 18.77 6.93
CA ILE A 1142 18.67 17.40 7.46
C ILE A 1142 20.15 17.03 7.46
N GLY A 1143 20.65 16.58 8.60
CA GLY A 1143 21.94 15.90 8.71
C GLY A 1143 21.75 14.40 8.82
N THR A 1144 22.50 13.62 8.04
CA THR A 1144 22.50 12.15 8.08
C THR A 1144 23.86 11.66 8.55
N TYR A 1145 23.90 10.84 9.59
CA TYR A 1145 25.13 10.43 10.26
C TYR A 1145 25.14 8.94 10.55
N LEU A 1146 26.23 8.26 10.19
CA LEU A 1146 26.53 6.92 10.66
C LEU A 1146 27.38 7.03 11.93
N LEU A 1147 26.83 6.54 13.03
CA LEU A 1147 27.46 6.55 14.35
C LEU A 1147 28.03 5.17 14.64
N THR A 1148 29.29 5.11 15.09
CA THR A 1148 29.83 3.90 15.71
C THR A 1148 29.61 3.97 17.21
N VAL A 1149 28.92 2.99 17.78
CA VAL A 1149 28.46 3.00 19.18
C VAL A 1149 29.01 1.83 19.98
N GLN A 1150 29.17 2.04 21.30
CA GLN A 1150 29.51 1.02 22.29
C GLN A 1150 28.51 1.09 23.47
N GLY A 1151 28.21 -0.07 24.07
CA GLY A 1151 27.28 -0.23 25.19
C GLY A 1151 25.96 -0.89 24.76
N ARG A 1152 25.51 -1.87 25.55
CA ARG A 1152 24.16 -2.49 25.52
C ARG A 1152 23.48 -2.23 26.85
#